data_AF-A0A975EGV8-F1
#
_entry.id   AF-A0A975EGV8-F1
#
_cell.length_a   1.000
_cell.length_b   1.000
_cell.length_c   1.000
_cell.angle_alpha   90.00
_cell.angle_beta   90.00
_cell.angle_gamma   90.00
#
_symmetry.space_group_name_H-M   'P 1'
#
loop_
_entity.id
_entity.type
_entity.pdbx_description
1 polymer ?
#
loop_
_entity_poly.entity_id
_entity_poly.type
_entity_poly.pdbx_seq_one_letter_code
_entity_poly.pdbx_strand_id
1 'polypeptide(L)'
;MIRQTAFLFLLTIAAAGISPAGQIALKLEAAVGGAEAFSEESGTWVIDGAMDVLATPERIAGEHHEVLGFEYFSVGTVPEFKLLAGPGFDEKSAVMLPPLGHSEGWTSYSARISTAGQPLPKGWRQLRLELPLKEGQSLRIRKPVIRAANPGEFDPPAANPAASADAAILRAYLDRDFPASISEVSVGTDLIRITGNAGAGSDGVFLADIPMDIVHGDARSWKMLVAIGCGDDGSFEVDLPRFSKRDGLDYDRLTSRWQLVRRDDAAITAISHARYAGKVNSRGDDLPPAKPANKKGLGGWGAGRIPGELKELGISSVTVNVMLSSLISPTPVAGSVPTEWQGRTYHMRVLPLTKLDATFREAAEQGAMVSAIILVANPAKSKDPTASMMGHPDAVKEGIFAMPNVTSPEGIGIYGAALNYIVGRWSRKDGRFGRVHHWIMQNEVDAGWVWTNAGEKSALSYMDLYQRSLRLMDLIARQYDPRSRPFITLTHHWAHGGNAKWYGSRRMLELLAEYSRTEGDFPWALAHHPYPENLRNPRAWEDKAPNFSFDTPKITPKNIEVLDAYMHTPTMLFQGKEVRPVHLSENGFNSPDYSAKSLEDQAAGMAMAWKKIQRLRSIEAWQYHNWIDNRSEGGLRIGLRKFPDEKGDPLGKKPIWHLYQALGTPREDEVAQPYLKTIGIASWDEVIHKGGIR
;
A
#
# COMPACT_ATOMS: atom_id res chain seq x y z
N MET A 1 -38.84 29.57 55.40
CA MET A 1 -39.08 30.58 54.36
C MET A 1 -38.99 29.88 53.00
N ILE A 2 -40.11 29.79 52.29
CA ILE A 2 -40.29 29.51 50.84
C ILE A 2 -39.67 28.16 50.35
N ARG A 3 -40.32 26.99 50.47
CA ARG A 3 -41.36 26.38 49.58
C ARG A 3 -41.18 26.67 48.08
N GLN A 4 -40.83 25.66 47.28
CA GLN A 4 -41.77 25.07 46.30
C GLN A 4 -41.22 23.83 45.56
N THR A 5 -42.04 22.79 45.60
CA THR A 5 -42.13 21.59 44.78
C THR A 5 -42.54 21.95 43.34
N ALA A 6 -41.97 21.33 42.30
CA ALA A 6 -42.55 21.33 40.96
C ALA A 6 -42.13 20.09 40.14
N PHE A 7 -43.08 19.15 40.07
CA PHE A 7 -43.39 18.20 39.00
C PHE A 7 -42.41 17.99 37.83
N LEU A 8 -41.95 16.74 37.72
CA LEU A 8 -41.45 16.14 36.50
C LEU A 8 -42.66 15.88 35.57
N PHE A 9 -42.86 16.72 34.55
CA PHE A 9 -43.75 16.40 33.44
C PHE A 9 -42.94 15.61 32.39
N LEU A 10 -43.19 14.30 32.31
CA LEU A 10 -42.92 13.54 31.09
C LEU A 10 -43.83 14.11 30.01
N LEU A 11 -43.27 14.87 29.07
CA LEU A 11 -43.93 15.15 27.81
C LEU A 11 -43.72 13.92 26.90
N THR A 12 -44.73 13.05 26.86
CA THR A 12 -44.94 12.11 25.77
C THR A 12 -45.24 12.93 24.51
N ILE A 13 -44.22 13.27 23.74
CA ILE A 13 -44.42 13.72 22.36
C ILE A 13 -44.68 12.46 21.56
N ALA A 14 -45.94 12.24 21.20
CA ALA A 14 -46.33 11.34 20.13
C ALA A 14 -45.57 11.79 18.87
N ALA A 15 -44.61 10.97 18.43
CA ALA A 15 -43.93 11.17 17.16
C ALA A 15 -44.92 10.87 16.03
N ALA A 16 -45.69 11.88 15.62
CA ALA A 16 -46.25 11.91 14.28
C ALA A 16 -45.07 12.07 13.31
N GLY A 17 -44.83 11.03 12.50
CA GLY A 17 -43.71 10.95 11.58
C GLY A 17 -43.73 12.10 10.57
N ILE A 18 -42.78 13.03 10.71
CA ILE A 18 -42.43 13.98 9.67
C ILE A 18 -41.45 13.27 8.75
N SER A 19 -41.93 12.80 7.59
CA SER A 19 -41.04 12.29 6.54
C SER A 19 -40.07 13.38 6.07
N PRO A 20 -38.80 13.07 5.77
CA PRO A 20 -37.84 14.03 5.22
C PRO A 20 -38.40 14.73 3.98
N ALA A 21 -38.11 16.03 3.82
CA ALA A 21 -38.59 16.82 2.69
C ALA A 21 -38.27 16.13 1.35
N GLY A 22 -39.31 15.77 0.59
CA GLY A 22 -39.18 15.16 -0.74
C GLY A 22 -39.43 13.64 -0.84
N GLN A 23 -39.81 12.94 0.25
CA GLN A 23 -40.20 11.53 0.21
C GLN A 23 -41.70 11.33 0.46
N ILE A 24 -42.32 10.36 -0.22
CA ILE A 24 -43.72 9.96 -0.06
C ILE A 24 -43.76 8.56 0.53
N ALA A 25 -44.38 8.39 1.71
CA ALA A 25 -44.58 7.06 2.28
C ALA A 25 -45.58 6.24 1.45
N LEU A 26 -45.39 4.93 1.47
CA LEU A 26 -46.23 3.95 0.81
C LEU A 26 -47.03 3.16 1.86
N LYS A 27 -48.31 2.96 1.59
CA LYS A 27 -49.13 1.99 2.30
C LYS A 27 -49.08 0.65 1.56
N LEU A 28 -48.72 -0.44 2.24
CA LEU A 28 -48.69 -1.77 1.65
C LEU A 28 -49.96 -2.56 2.00
N GLU A 29 -50.50 -3.27 1.00
CA GLU A 29 -51.66 -4.14 1.11
C GLU A 29 -51.44 -5.40 0.27
N ALA A 30 -51.96 -6.56 0.68
CA ALA A 30 -51.94 -7.76 -0.15
C ALA A 30 -52.86 -7.58 -1.37
N ALA A 31 -52.40 -8.01 -2.55
CA ALA A 31 -53.28 -8.14 -3.70
C ALA A 31 -54.28 -9.31 -3.48
N VAL A 32 -55.37 -9.32 -4.24
CA VAL A 32 -56.50 -10.26 -4.07
C VAL A 32 -56.01 -11.71 -3.96
N GLY A 33 -56.26 -12.36 -2.80
CA GLY A 33 -55.96 -13.78 -2.57
C GLY A 33 -54.84 -14.14 -1.57
N GLY A 34 -54.25 -13.17 -0.84
CA GLY A 34 -53.10 -13.41 0.07
C GLY A 34 -53.23 -12.86 1.50
N ALA A 35 -54.43 -12.47 1.95
CA ALA A 35 -54.61 -11.72 3.21
C ALA A 35 -54.22 -12.47 4.50
N GLU A 36 -54.24 -13.81 4.51
CA GLU A 36 -53.88 -14.62 5.69
C GLU A 36 -52.36 -14.72 5.91
N ALA A 37 -51.57 -14.44 4.86
CA ALA A 37 -50.11 -14.52 4.88
C ALA A 37 -49.44 -13.13 4.84
N PHE A 38 -50.24 -12.08 5.01
CA PHE A 38 -49.81 -10.68 5.05
C PHE A 38 -50.32 -10.03 6.33
N SER A 39 -49.42 -9.48 7.14
CA SER A 39 -49.78 -8.76 8.36
C SER A 39 -48.98 -7.48 8.52
N GLU A 40 -49.52 -6.54 9.30
CA GLU A 40 -48.84 -5.29 9.65
C GLU A 40 -48.82 -5.17 11.18
N GLU A 41 -47.63 -4.92 11.73
CA GLU A 41 -47.43 -4.68 13.15
C GLU A 41 -46.43 -3.52 13.33
N SER A 42 -46.90 -2.42 13.93
CA SER A 42 -46.08 -1.27 14.30
C SER A 42 -45.23 -0.67 13.15
N GLY A 43 -45.82 -0.55 11.96
CA GLY A 43 -45.17 -0.02 10.75
C GLY A 43 -44.23 -1.01 10.05
N THR A 44 -44.37 -2.31 10.37
CA THR A 44 -43.65 -3.41 9.73
C THR A 44 -44.65 -4.36 9.09
N TRP A 45 -44.49 -4.60 7.78
CA TRP A 45 -45.28 -5.56 7.02
C TRP A 45 -44.55 -6.90 6.95
N VAL A 46 -45.25 -7.98 7.26
CA VAL A 46 -44.76 -9.36 7.17
C VAL A 46 -45.46 -10.05 6.02
N ILE A 47 -44.67 -10.67 5.14
CA ILE A 47 -45.09 -11.32 3.90
C ILE A 47 -44.56 -12.76 3.97
N ASP A 48 -45.45 -13.73 4.12
CA ASP A 48 -45.11 -15.15 4.25
C ASP A 48 -45.48 -15.91 2.97
N GLY A 49 -44.47 -16.33 2.20
CA GLY A 49 -44.65 -16.98 0.90
C GLY A 49 -44.93 -16.02 -0.25
N ALA A 50 -44.99 -16.57 -1.47
CA ALA A 50 -45.10 -15.77 -2.70
C ALA A 50 -46.44 -15.03 -2.78
N MET A 51 -46.39 -13.72 -3.04
CA MET A 51 -47.60 -12.92 -3.26
C MET A 51 -47.31 -11.59 -3.95
N ASP A 52 -48.38 -11.01 -4.49
CA ASP A 52 -48.37 -9.64 -5.00
C ASP A 52 -48.71 -8.66 -3.87
N VAL A 53 -47.89 -7.63 -3.70
CA VAL A 53 -48.09 -6.55 -2.72
C VAL A 53 -48.39 -5.25 -3.43
N LEU A 54 -49.52 -4.64 -3.10
CA LEU A 54 -49.91 -3.33 -3.56
C LEU A 54 -49.31 -2.25 -2.68
N ALA A 55 -48.56 -1.33 -3.28
CA ALA A 55 -47.97 -0.17 -2.66
C ALA A 55 -48.66 1.11 -3.13
N THR A 56 -49.39 1.77 -2.24
CA THR A 56 -50.16 2.98 -2.53
C THR A 56 -49.47 4.21 -1.91
N PRO A 57 -49.03 5.20 -2.69
CA PRO A 57 -48.49 6.44 -2.15
C PRO A 57 -49.54 7.21 -1.35
N GLU A 58 -49.17 7.73 -0.17
CA GLU A 58 -50.07 8.52 0.68
C GLU A 58 -50.52 9.85 0.04
N ARG A 59 -49.79 10.33 -0.98
CA ARG A 59 -50.14 11.48 -1.79
C ARG A 59 -49.66 11.30 -3.22
N ILE A 60 -50.19 12.11 -4.14
CA ILE A 60 -49.83 12.06 -5.57
C ILE A 60 -48.31 12.25 -5.73
N ALA A 61 -47.65 11.28 -6.36
CA ALA A 61 -46.25 11.35 -6.71
C ALA A 61 -46.02 12.26 -7.94
N GLY A 62 -44.99 13.11 -7.87
CA GLY A 62 -44.54 13.95 -8.98
C GLY A 62 -43.52 13.25 -9.88
N GLU A 63 -43.16 13.86 -11.01
CA GLU A 63 -42.26 13.24 -12.02
C GLU A 63 -40.83 12.93 -11.52
N HIS A 64 -40.39 13.56 -10.42
CA HIS A 64 -39.08 13.33 -9.78
C HIS A 64 -39.07 12.16 -8.80
N HIS A 65 -40.19 11.46 -8.60
CA HIS A 65 -40.33 10.35 -7.67
C HIS A 65 -40.04 9.01 -8.37
N GLU A 66 -38.75 8.76 -8.60
CA GLU A 66 -38.26 7.69 -9.48
C GLU A 66 -37.61 6.51 -8.75
N VAL A 67 -37.55 6.54 -7.42
CA VAL A 67 -36.91 5.50 -6.59
C VAL A 67 -37.90 4.91 -5.60
N LEU A 68 -38.00 3.59 -5.55
CA LEU A 68 -38.61 2.84 -4.46
C LEU A 68 -37.54 2.54 -3.40
N GLY A 69 -37.81 2.87 -2.14
CA GLY A 69 -36.93 2.54 -1.02
C GLY A 69 -37.69 1.97 0.17
N PHE A 70 -37.06 1.05 0.90
CA PHE A 70 -37.57 0.50 2.16
C PHE A 70 -36.44 -0.17 2.95
N GLU A 71 -36.69 -0.53 4.20
CA GLU A 71 -35.82 -1.45 4.95
C GLU A 71 -36.45 -2.84 4.98
N TYR A 72 -35.63 -3.89 4.87
CA TYR A 72 -36.13 -5.27 4.87
C TYR A 72 -35.31 -6.23 5.73
N PHE A 73 -35.93 -7.35 6.08
CA PHE A 73 -35.33 -8.52 6.75
C PHE A 73 -35.85 -9.78 6.06
N SER A 74 -34.98 -10.71 5.66
CA SER A 74 -35.41 -11.98 5.04
C SER A 74 -34.40 -13.10 5.27
N VAL A 75 -34.88 -14.27 5.72
CA VAL A 75 -34.07 -15.48 5.99
C VAL A 75 -33.84 -16.31 4.70
N GLY A 76 -33.75 -15.61 3.57
CA GLY A 76 -33.55 -16.18 2.24
C GLY A 76 -33.40 -15.06 1.21
N THR A 77 -32.99 -15.41 -0.01
CA THR A 77 -32.95 -14.45 -1.13
C THR A 77 -34.30 -14.41 -1.82
N VAL A 78 -34.87 -13.21 -1.99
CA VAL A 78 -35.98 -12.98 -2.93
C VAL A 78 -35.34 -12.65 -4.28
N PRO A 79 -35.57 -13.44 -5.35
CA PRO A 79 -34.96 -13.18 -6.65
C PRO A 79 -35.50 -11.87 -7.26
N GLU A 80 -34.97 -11.49 -8.42
CA GLU A 80 -35.48 -10.34 -9.17
C GLU A 80 -37.00 -10.44 -9.34
N PHE A 81 -37.69 -9.32 -9.16
CA PHE A 81 -39.14 -9.30 -9.08
C PHE A 81 -39.71 -8.14 -9.88
N LYS A 82 -40.94 -8.31 -10.36
CA LYS A 82 -41.61 -7.31 -11.18
C LYS A 82 -42.26 -6.24 -10.31
N LEU A 83 -42.22 -5.03 -10.82
CA LEU A 83 -43.01 -3.90 -10.36
C LEU A 83 -43.88 -3.40 -11.51
N LEU A 84 -45.18 -3.25 -11.28
CA LEU A 84 -46.13 -2.71 -12.25
C LEU A 84 -46.83 -1.47 -11.71
N ALA A 85 -47.03 -0.46 -12.56
CA ALA A 85 -47.76 0.75 -12.20
C ALA A 85 -49.26 0.64 -12.53
N GLY A 86 -50.10 0.91 -11.53
CA GLY A 86 -51.56 0.92 -11.60
C GLY A 86 -52.14 2.32 -11.85
N PRO A 87 -53.43 2.43 -12.23
CA PRO A 87 -54.48 1.43 -12.01
C PRO A 87 -54.67 0.36 -13.12
N GLY A 88 -53.84 0.35 -14.18
CA GLY A 88 -53.93 -0.65 -15.25
C GLY A 88 -53.05 -1.89 -15.10
N PHE A 89 -51.95 -1.79 -14.32
CA PHE A 89 -50.93 -2.84 -14.16
C PHE A 89 -50.55 -3.52 -15.49
N ASP A 90 -50.28 -2.71 -16.51
CA ASP A 90 -49.94 -3.21 -17.84
C ASP A 90 -48.56 -3.89 -17.79
N GLU A 91 -48.51 -5.19 -18.15
CA GLU A 91 -47.28 -5.98 -18.21
C GLU A 91 -46.20 -5.33 -19.09
N LYS A 92 -46.60 -4.56 -20.11
CA LYS A 92 -45.64 -3.83 -20.96
C LYS A 92 -44.92 -2.71 -20.23
N SER A 93 -45.46 -2.25 -19.10
CA SER A 93 -44.88 -1.23 -18.22
C SER A 93 -44.09 -1.82 -17.05
N ALA A 94 -43.97 -3.15 -16.96
CA ALA A 94 -43.30 -3.82 -15.85
C ALA A 94 -41.80 -3.47 -15.77
N VAL A 95 -41.36 -3.04 -14.60
CA VAL A 95 -39.96 -2.79 -14.27
C VAL A 95 -39.43 -3.98 -13.48
N MET A 96 -38.32 -4.57 -13.91
CA MET A 96 -37.63 -5.61 -13.14
C MET A 96 -36.77 -4.95 -12.06
N LEU A 97 -37.03 -5.30 -10.81
CA LEU A 97 -36.30 -4.79 -9.66
C LEU A 97 -35.20 -5.77 -9.23
N PRO A 98 -34.04 -5.28 -8.75
CA PRO A 98 -32.95 -6.12 -8.24
C PRO A 98 -33.40 -7.02 -7.09
N PRO A 99 -32.74 -8.18 -6.89
CA PRO A 99 -33.11 -9.14 -5.86
C PRO A 99 -32.91 -8.57 -4.44
N LEU A 100 -33.63 -9.12 -3.47
CA LEU A 100 -33.39 -8.89 -2.04
C LEU A 100 -32.49 -10.01 -1.52
N GLY A 101 -31.27 -9.68 -1.10
CA GLY A 101 -30.32 -10.64 -0.54
C GLY A 101 -30.75 -11.16 0.84
N HIS A 102 -30.20 -12.31 1.25
CA HIS A 102 -30.36 -12.84 2.61
C HIS A 102 -29.92 -11.81 3.65
N SER A 103 -30.78 -11.51 4.64
CA SER A 103 -30.50 -10.52 5.68
C SER A 103 -31.15 -10.91 7.01
N GLU A 104 -30.33 -11.23 8.00
CA GLU A 104 -30.71 -11.48 9.40
C GLU A 104 -30.66 -10.20 10.26
N GLY A 105 -30.62 -9.03 9.61
CA GLY A 105 -30.80 -7.70 10.19
C GLY A 105 -31.62 -6.79 9.26
N TRP A 106 -31.97 -5.59 9.72
CA TRP A 106 -32.66 -4.60 8.88
C TRP A 106 -31.69 -3.99 7.86
N THR A 107 -31.91 -4.27 6.58
CA THR A 107 -31.07 -3.80 5.47
C THR A 107 -31.85 -2.81 4.62
N SER A 108 -31.21 -1.72 4.20
CA SER A 108 -31.82 -0.74 3.30
C SER A 108 -31.84 -1.26 1.86
N TYR A 109 -32.96 -1.05 1.18
CA TYR A 109 -33.16 -1.34 -0.24
C TYR A 109 -33.50 -0.06 -0.99
N SER A 110 -32.99 0.10 -2.20
CA SER A 110 -33.35 1.19 -3.10
C SER A 110 -33.22 0.73 -4.56
N ALA A 111 -34.25 0.99 -5.37
CA ALA A 111 -34.28 0.61 -6.77
C ALA A 111 -34.96 1.68 -7.62
N ARG A 112 -34.44 1.93 -8.82
CA ARG A 112 -35.09 2.81 -9.80
C ARG A 112 -36.37 2.15 -10.32
N ILE A 113 -37.46 2.87 -10.23
CA ILE A 113 -38.79 2.47 -10.74
C ILE A 113 -39.20 3.26 -11.98
N SER A 114 -38.41 4.27 -12.37
CA SER A 114 -38.63 5.10 -13.56
C SER A 114 -37.26 5.50 -14.14
N THR A 115 -37.10 5.44 -15.46
CA THR A 115 -35.91 5.96 -16.18
C THR A 115 -36.32 6.65 -17.48
N ALA A 116 -35.42 7.40 -18.12
CA ALA A 116 -35.71 8.05 -19.41
C ALA A 116 -36.15 7.06 -20.52
N GLY A 117 -35.68 5.81 -20.48
CA GLY A 117 -36.07 4.75 -21.44
C GLY A 117 -37.29 3.94 -21.02
N GLN A 118 -37.71 4.03 -19.76
CA GLN A 118 -38.85 3.32 -19.20
C GLN A 118 -39.49 4.17 -18.09
N PRO A 119 -40.21 5.25 -18.44
CA PRO A 119 -40.85 6.13 -17.46
C PRO A 119 -42.12 5.49 -16.91
N LEU A 120 -42.46 5.82 -15.66
CA LEU A 120 -43.77 5.44 -15.11
C LEU A 120 -44.92 6.06 -15.92
N PRO A 121 -46.04 5.34 -16.12
CA PRO A 121 -47.21 5.86 -16.82
C PRO A 121 -47.74 7.15 -16.19
N LYS A 122 -48.13 8.13 -17.00
CA LYS A 122 -48.74 9.37 -16.50
C LYS A 122 -49.99 9.06 -15.69
N GLY A 123 -50.09 9.65 -14.49
CA GLY A 123 -51.26 9.50 -13.63
C GLY A 123 -51.33 8.18 -12.86
N TRP A 124 -50.23 7.42 -12.76
CA TRP A 124 -50.17 6.23 -11.91
C TRP A 124 -50.55 6.56 -10.45
N ARG A 125 -51.16 5.59 -9.77
CA ARG A 125 -51.70 5.75 -8.41
C ARG A 125 -51.28 4.66 -7.43
N GLN A 126 -50.76 3.55 -7.93
CA GLN A 126 -50.42 2.39 -7.13
C GLN A 126 -49.30 1.61 -7.83
N LEU A 127 -48.51 0.86 -7.07
CA LEU A 127 -47.52 -0.08 -7.59
C LEU A 127 -47.89 -1.49 -7.15
N ARG A 128 -47.70 -2.49 -8.00
CA ARG A 128 -47.82 -3.91 -7.66
C ARG A 128 -46.43 -4.52 -7.69
N LEU A 129 -45.98 -5.03 -6.54
CA LEU A 129 -44.72 -5.73 -6.34
C LEU A 129 -45.03 -7.24 -6.39
N GLU A 130 -44.58 -7.93 -7.42
CA GLU A 130 -44.81 -9.38 -7.56
C GLU A 130 -43.69 -10.13 -6.86
N LEU A 131 -43.84 -10.47 -5.57
CA LEU A 131 -42.74 -11.00 -4.77
C LEU A 131 -42.70 -12.54 -4.82
N PRO A 132 -41.72 -13.15 -5.52
CA PRO A 132 -41.65 -14.60 -5.72
C PRO A 132 -40.89 -15.28 -4.56
N LEU A 133 -41.41 -15.17 -3.33
CA LEU A 133 -40.82 -15.85 -2.17
C LEU A 133 -40.92 -17.38 -2.32
N LYS A 134 -39.92 -18.10 -1.81
CA LYS A 134 -39.99 -19.56 -1.73
C LYS A 134 -41.00 -20.02 -0.69
N GLU A 135 -41.48 -21.25 -0.82
CA GLU A 135 -42.34 -21.89 0.17
C GLU A 135 -41.66 -21.88 1.56
N GLY A 136 -42.38 -21.40 2.58
CA GLY A 136 -41.86 -21.25 3.95
C GLY A 136 -40.92 -20.06 4.19
N GLN A 137 -40.68 -19.20 3.19
CA GLN A 137 -39.87 -17.99 3.35
C GLN A 137 -40.73 -16.81 3.83
N SER A 138 -40.17 -16.02 4.76
CA SER A 138 -40.75 -14.77 5.26
C SER A 138 -39.91 -13.56 4.85
N LEU A 139 -40.58 -12.48 4.43
CA LEU A 139 -40.00 -11.16 4.18
C LEU A 139 -40.68 -10.15 5.08
N ARG A 140 -39.89 -9.35 5.79
CA ARG A 140 -40.38 -8.20 6.55
C ARG A 140 -39.93 -6.91 5.88
N ILE A 141 -40.84 -5.98 5.68
CA ILE A 141 -40.59 -4.66 5.09
C ILE A 141 -41.01 -3.59 6.09
N ARG A 142 -40.24 -2.51 6.23
CA ARG A 142 -40.65 -1.30 6.96
C ARG A 142 -40.18 -0.03 6.27
N LYS A 143 -40.83 1.09 6.60
CA LYS A 143 -40.56 2.43 6.03
C LYS A 143 -40.55 2.46 4.47
N PRO A 144 -41.54 1.88 3.78
CA PRO A 144 -41.59 1.95 2.34
C PRO A 144 -41.91 3.38 1.89
N VAL A 145 -41.09 3.87 0.96
CA VAL A 145 -41.16 5.23 0.44
C VAL A 145 -40.88 5.26 -1.05
N ILE A 146 -41.37 6.31 -1.68
CA ILE A 146 -40.93 6.76 -3.00
C ILE A 146 -40.29 8.14 -2.88
N ARG A 147 -39.19 8.34 -3.61
CA ARG A 147 -38.40 9.58 -3.54
C ARG A 147 -37.65 9.84 -4.84
N ALA A 148 -37.03 11.02 -4.92
CA ALA A 148 -36.01 11.30 -5.92
C ALA A 148 -34.73 10.48 -5.70
N ALA A 149 -33.99 10.22 -6.78
CA ALA A 149 -32.66 9.66 -6.68
C ALA A 149 -31.72 10.67 -6.00
N ASN A 150 -30.90 10.18 -5.08
CA ASN A 150 -29.80 10.98 -4.55
C ASN A 150 -28.73 11.14 -5.65
N PRO A 151 -27.99 12.26 -5.70
CA PRO A 151 -26.87 12.41 -6.61
C PRO A 151 -25.89 11.23 -6.49
N GLY A 152 -25.61 10.54 -7.60
CA GLY A 152 -24.69 9.41 -7.66
C GLY A 152 -25.22 8.05 -7.20
N GLU A 153 -26.49 7.95 -6.78
CA GLU A 153 -27.06 6.72 -6.20
C GLU A 153 -27.11 5.52 -7.16
N PHE A 154 -27.29 5.79 -8.45
CA PHE A 154 -27.38 4.77 -9.50
C PHE A 154 -26.50 5.11 -10.68
N ASP A 155 -25.44 5.89 -10.44
CA ASP A 155 -24.37 5.97 -11.42
C ASP A 155 -23.91 4.54 -11.69
N PRO A 156 -23.68 4.15 -12.97
CA PRO A 156 -23.07 2.86 -13.24
C PRO A 156 -21.82 2.75 -12.36
N PRO A 157 -21.54 1.58 -11.75
CA PRO A 157 -20.27 1.41 -11.05
C PRO A 157 -19.21 1.90 -12.03
N ALA A 158 -18.46 2.93 -11.62
CA ALA A 158 -17.43 3.51 -12.46
C ALA A 158 -16.67 2.34 -13.06
N ALA A 159 -16.59 2.26 -14.40
CA ALA A 159 -15.83 1.23 -15.09
C ALA A 159 -14.55 1.04 -14.28
N ASN A 160 -14.34 -0.16 -13.70
CA ASN A 160 -13.42 -0.37 -12.57
C ASN A 160 -12.24 0.58 -12.72
N PRO A 161 -12.08 1.60 -11.84
CA PRO A 161 -11.05 2.62 -12.05
C PRO A 161 -9.75 1.88 -12.31
N ALA A 162 -9.09 2.24 -13.42
CA ALA A 162 -7.97 1.46 -13.92
C ALA A 162 -7.00 1.18 -12.77
N ALA A 163 -6.75 -0.09 -12.49
CA ALA A 163 -5.88 -0.50 -11.38
C ALA A 163 -4.40 -0.11 -11.61
N SER A 164 -4.10 0.56 -12.71
CA SER A 164 -2.81 1.18 -13.03
C SER A 164 -3.01 2.24 -14.12
N ALA A 165 -2.16 3.27 -14.15
CA ALA A 165 -2.11 4.18 -15.29
C ALA A 165 -1.56 3.48 -16.55
N ASP A 166 -2.07 3.88 -17.71
CA ASP A 166 -1.58 3.42 -19.01
C ASP A 166 -0.15 3.90 -19.27
N ALA A 167 0.68 3.04 -19.86
CA ALA A 167 2.09 3.32 -20.08
C ALA A 167 2.31 4.47 -21.07
N ALA A 168 1.47 4.63 -22.10
CA ALA A 168 1.58 5.71 -23.06
C ALA A 168 1.21 7.05 -22.41
N ILE A 169 0.18 7.07 -21.54
CA ILE A 169 -0.18 8.26 -20.74
C ILE A 169 0.99 8.67 -19.84
N LEU A 170 1.56 7.72 -19.10
CA LEU A 170 2.71 7.98 -18.21
C LEU A 170 3.92 8.48 -19.00
N ARG A 171 4.20 7.88 -20.16
CA ARG A 171 5.33 8.29 -21.00
C ARG A 171 5.14 9.70 -21.55
N ALA A 172 3.96 10.00 -22.08
CA ALA A 172 3.61 11.34 -22.53
C ALA A 172 3.68 12.38 -21.39
N TYR A 173 3.34 11.99 -20.16
CA TYR A 173 3.45 12.86 -18.99
C TYR A 173 4.91 13.14 -18.59
N LEU A 174 5.76 12.11 -18.53
CA LEU A 174 7.16 12.24 -18.09
C LEU A 174 8.03 12.96 -19.12
N ASP A 175 7.79 12.74 -20.42
CA ASP A 175 8.58 13.35 -21.49
C ASP A 175 8.13 14.79 -21.83
N ARG A 176 7.03 15.27 -21.24
CA ARG A 176 6.45 16.57 -21.59
C ARG A 176 7.16 17.71 -20.88
N ASP A 177 7.70 18.63 -21.66
CA ASP A 177 8.10 19.94 -21.18
C ASP A 177 6.86 20.81 -20.92
N PHE A 178 6.78 21.32 -19.70
CA PHE A 178 5.67 22.14 -19.24
C PHE A 178 6.08 23.62 -19.10
N PRO A 179 5.19 24.58 -19.42
CA PRO A 179 5.49 26.00 -19.32
C PRO A 179 5.53 26.50 -17.87
N ALA A 180 4.96 25.75 -16.93
CA ALA A 180 4.91 26.06 -15.51
C ALA A 180 5.57 24.98 -14.67
N SER A 181 5.95 25.34 -13.43
CA SER A 181 6.57 24.42 -12.49
C SER A 181 6.16 24.71 -11.06
N ILE A 182 6.09 23.66 -10.24
CA ILE A 182 6.05 23.78 -8.79
C ILE A 182 7.48 23.53 -8.29
N SER A 183 8.07 24.49 -7.60
CA SER A 183 9.44 24.39 -7.07
C SER A 183 9.48 23.68 -5.73
N GLU A 184 8.51 23.94 -4.85
CA GLU A 184 8.48 23.37 -3.51
C GLU A 184 7.05 23.16 -3.01
N VAL A 185 6.88 22.04 -2.30
CA VAL A 185 5.68 21.74 -1.49
C VAL A 185 6.19 21.41 -0.10
N SER A 186 5.79 22.22 0.88
CA SER A 186 6.22 22.13 2.28
C SER A 186 5.01 21.91 3.17
N VAL A 187 4.90 20.72 3.77
CA VAL A 187 3.81 20.35 4.67
C VAL A 187 4.19 20.74 6.11
N GLY A 188 3.53 21.74 6.67
CA GLY A 188 3.63 22.14 8.06
C GLY A 188 2.71 21.34 9.00
N THR A 189 2.51 21.87 10.21
CA THR A 189 1.58 21.28 11.19
C THR A 189 0.14 21.44 10.71
N ASP A 190 -0.26 22.66 10.34
CA ASP A 190 -1.64 22.99 9.97
C ASP A 190 -1.78 23.53 8.54
N LEU A 191 -0.68 23.93 7.92
CA LEU A 191 -0.64 24.54 6.59
C LEU A 191 0.28 23.77 5.65
N ILE A 192 -0.01 23.84 4.36
CA ILE A 192 0.86 23.41 3.27
C ILE A 192 1.23 24.65 2.47
N ARG A 193 2.52 24.96 2.41
CA ARG A 193 3.07 26.03 1.58
C ARG A 193 3.51 25.48 0.24
N ILE A 194 3.09 26.11 -0.84
CA ILE A 194 3.41 25.70 -2.21
C ILE A 194 3.92 26.91 -2.97
N THR A 195 5.09 26.74 -3.57
CA THR A 195 5.74 27.78 -4.39
C THR A 195 6.06 27.25 -5.78
N GLY A 196 6.05 28.14 -6.75
CA GLY A 196 6.39 27.80 -8.13
C GLY A 196 6.30 28.99 -9.06
N ASN A 197 6.26 28.68 -10.35
CA ASN A 197 6.08 29.65 -11.42
C ASN A 197 5.01 29.12 -12.41
N ALA A 198 3.96 29.91 -12.66
CA ALA A 198 2.85 29.58 -13.54
C ALA A 198 3.13 29.82 -15.04
N GLY A 199 4.32 30.33 -15.38
CA GLY A 199 4.66 30.77 -16.72
C GLY A 199 3.99 32.09 -17.09
N ALA A 200 4.02 32.44 -18.38
CA ALA A 200 3.35 33.64 -18.89
C ALA A 200 1.82 33.48 -18.85
N GLY A 201 1.13 34.48 -18.29
CA GLY A 201 -0.32 34.53 -18.17
C GLY A 201 -0.85 33.84 -16.90
N SER A 202 -1.26 34.66 -15.93
CA SER A 202 -1.81 34.23 -14.62
C SER A 202 -3.31 33.92 -14.65
N ASP A 203 -4.01 34.33 -15.71
CA ASP A 203 -5.46 34.16 -15.80
C ASP A 203 -5.85 32.69 -15.97
N GLY A 204 -6.85 32.27 -15.19
CA GLY A 204 -7.39 30.92 -15.23
C GLY A 204 -6.44 29.83 -14.74
N VAL A 205 -5.39 30.17 -13.98
CA VAL A 205 -4.46 29.19 -13.39
C VAL A 205 -4.97 28.71 -12.03
N PHE A 206 -4.98 27.38 -11.85
CA PHE A 206 -5.39 26.72 -10.61
C PHE A 206 -4.35 25.71 -10.19
N LEU A 207 -4.31 25.46 -8.88
CA LEU A 207 -3.61 24.35 -8.29
C LEU A 207 -4.59 23.20 -8.04
N ALA A 208 -4.33 22.04 -8.65
CA ALA A 208 -5.06 20.81 -8.41
C ALA A 208 -4.48 20.07 -7.19
N ASP A 209 -5.35 19.76 -6.23
CA ASP A 209 -5.08 18.82 -5.13
C ASP A 209 -5.43 17.41 -5.60
N ILE A 210 -4.41 16.59 -5.89
CA ILE A 210 -4.57 15.25 -6.44
C ILE A 210 -4.28 14.23 -5.32
N PRO A 211 -5.31 13.52 -4.82
CA PRO A 211 -5.11 12.43 -3.89
C PRO A 211 -4.29 11.30 -4.51
N MET A 212 -3.48 10.61 -3.71
CA MET A 212 -2.52 9.60 -4.17
C MET A 212 -3.17 8.39 -4.87
N ASP A 213 -4.44 8.10 -4.58
CA ASP A 213 -5.18 6.99 -5.19
C ASP A 213 -5.60 7.28 -6.64
N ILE A 214 -5.55 8.55 -7.05
CA ILE A 214 -5.90 8.97 -8.40
C ILE A 214 -4.71 8.77 -9.33
N VAL A 215 -4.88 7.82 -10.25
CA VAL A 215 -3.88 7.47 -11.27
C VAL A 215 -3.74 8.58 -12.31
N HIS A 216 -2.58 8.64 -12.98
CA HIS A 216 -2.38 9.54 -14.11
C HIS A 216 -3.38 9.26 -15.24
N GLY A 217 -3.90 10.33 -15.86
CA GLY A 217 -4.92 10.25 -16.91
C GLY A 217 -6.37 10.18 -16.41
N ASP A 218 -6.59 10.11 -15.10
CA ASP A 218 -7.92 10.11 -14.51
C ASP A 218 -8.47 11.54 -14.39
N ALA A 219 -9.69 11.76 -14.90
CA ALA A 219 -10.37 13.06 -14.84
C ALA A 219 -10.61 13.57 -13.41
N ARG A 220 -10.66 12.67 -12.42
CA ARG A 220 -10.78 13.03 -10.99
C ARG A 220 -9.57 13.81 -10.46
N SER A 221 -8.44 13.80 -11.17
CA SER A 221 -7.23 14.56 -10.83
C SER A 221 -7.53 16.06 -10.65
N TRP A 222 -8.54 16.58 -11.34
CA TRP A 222 -8.84 18.02 -11.34
C TRP A 222 -10.18 18.34 -10.67
N LYS A 223 -10.67 17.45 -9.79
CA LYS A 223 -11.94 17.65 -9.05
C LYS A 223 -11.81 18.73 -7.96
N MET A 224 -10.62 18.88 -7.36
CA MET A 224 -10.34 19.87 -6.32
C MET A 224 -9.34 20.90 -6.84
N LEU A 225 -9.85 22.08 -7.19
CA LEU A 225 -9.06 23.19 -7.73
C LEU A 225 -9.03 24.35 -6.75
N VAL A 226 -7.84 24.91 -6.56
CA VAL A 226 -7.61 26.12 -5.78
C VAL A 226 -7.11 27.21 -6.71
N ALA A 227 -7.80 28.35 -6.75
CA ALA A 227 -7.32 29.50 -7.50
C ALA A 227 -6.03 30.03 -6.85
N ILE A 228 -5.03 30.35 -7.67
CA ILE A 228 -3.77 30.94 -7.20
C ILE A 228 -3.59 32.33 -7.81
N GLY A 229 -3.10 33.27 -7.00
CA GLY A 229 -2.61 34.55 -7.49
C GLY A 229 -1.15 34.40 -7.91
N CYS A 230 -0.80 34.94 -9.08
CA CYS A 230 0.57 34.96 -9.56
C CYS A 230 1.05 36.41 -9.70
N GLY A 231 2.34 36.67 -9.44
CA GLY A 231 2.98 37.93 -9.75
C GLY A 231 3.19 38.12 -11.26
N ASP A 232 3.63 39.31 -11.65
CA ASP A 232 3.89 39.66 -13.06
C ASP A 232 4.95 38.77 -13.73
N ASP A 233 5.87 38.21 -12.94
CA ASP A 233 6.90 37.26 -13.39
C ASP A 233 6.42 35.80 -13.40
N GLY A 234 5.14 35.57 -13.12
CA GLY A 234 4.51 34.26 -13.00
C GLY A 234 4.81 33.54 -11.68
N SER A 235 5.58 34.12 -10.76
CA SER A 235 5.86 33.50 -9.46
C SER A 235 4.58 33.44 -8.61
N PHE A 236 4.44 32.38 -7.81
CA PHE A 236 3.37 32.29 -6.83
C PHE A 236 3.86 31.63 -5.54
N GLU A 237 3.22 32.03 -4.45
CA GLU A 237 3.27 31.38 -3.15
C GLU A 237 1.85 31.29 -2.62
N VAL A 238 1.44 30.10 -2.17
CA VAL A 238 0.12 29.88 -1.57
C VAL A 238 0.24 29.02 -0.33
N ASP A 239 -0.45 29.43 0.73
CA ASP A 239 -0.64 28.65 1.94
C ASP A 239 -2.06 28.06 1.96
N LEU A 240 -2.15 26.74 2.11
CA LEU A 240 -3.40 25.99 2.12
C LEU A 240 -3.56 25.24 3.44
N PRO A 241 -4.79 25.06 3.96
CA PRO A 241 -5.00 24.20 5.12
C PRO A 241 -4.50 22.78 4.83
N ARG A 242 -3.69 22.18 5.71
CA ARG A 242 -3.24 20.79 5.57
C ARG A 242 -4.42 19.83 5.60
N PHE A 243 -5.35 20.07 6.52
CA PHE A 243 -6.54 19.26 6.70
C PHE A 243 -7.69 19.81 5.86
N SER A 244 -8.47 18.93 5.24
CA SER A 244 -9.66 19.25 4.46
C SER A 244 -10.73 18.17 4.61
N LYS A 245 -11.81 18.28 3.83
CA LYS A 245 -12.81 17.22 3.68
C LYS A 245 -12.72 16.62 2.29
N ARG A 246 -12.70 15.30 2.22
CA ARG A 246 -12.82 14.54 0.96
C ARG A 246 -13.98 13.56 1.09
N ASP A 247 -14.99 13.73 0.25
CA ASP A 247 -16.20 12.90 0.25
C ASP A 247 -16.83 12.78 1.66
N GLY A 248 -16.83 13.90 2.41
CA GLY A 248 -17.37 14.00 3.79
C GLY A 248 -16.42 13.56 4.91
N LEU A 249 -15.30 12.91 4.59
CA LEU A 249 -14.31 12.42 5.56
C LEU A 249 -13.20 13.43 5.82
N ASP A 250 -12.61 13.42 7.01
CA ASP A 250 -11.39 14.17 7.30
C ASP A 250 -10.27 13.71 6.38
N TYR A 251 -9.56 14.65 5.76
CA TYR A 251 -8.50 14.36 4.81
C TYR A 251 -7.24 15.16 5.16
N ASP A 252 -6.14 14.46 5.39
CA ASP A 252 -4.79 15.01 5.51
C ASP A 252 -4.13 15.01 4.14
N ARG A 253 -3.94 16.23 3.60
CA ARG A 253 -3.29 16.47 2.31
C ARG A 253 -1.77 16.24 2.32
N LEU A 254 -1.18 15.76 3.43
CA LEU A 254 0.19 15.25 3.48
C LEU A 254 0.49 14.30 2.30
N THR A 255 -0.48 13.46 1.94
CA THR A 255 -0.34 12.43 0.89
C THR A 255 -0.66 12.92 -0.52
N SER A 256 -1.16 14.14 -0.68
CA SER A 256 -1.50 14.69 -1.99
C SER A 256 -0.26 15.00 -2.81
N ARG A 257 -0.42 14.94 -4.14
CA ARG A 257 0.45 15.65 -5.08
C ARG A 257 -0.31 16.84 -5.65
N TRP A 258 0.45 17.84 -6.06
CA TRP A 258 -0.09 19.12 -6.51
C TRP A 258 0.29 19.37 -7.94
N GLN A 259 -0.63 19.84 -8.79
CA GLN A 259 -0.35 20.12 -10.20
C GLN A 259 -0.94 21.46 -10.60
N LEU A 260 -0.21 22.25 -11.38
CA LEU A 260 -0.76 23.46 -11.98
C LEU A 260 -1.57 23.08 -13.22
N VAL A 261 -2.77 23.63 -13.29
CA VAL A 261 -3.67 23.48 -14.43
C VAL A 261 -4.16 24.85 -14.87
N ARG A 262 -4.47 24.97 -16.16
CA ARG A 262 -5.19 26.13 -16.71
C ARG A 262 -6.59 25.69 -17.08
N ARG A 263 -7.58 26.47 -16.66
CA ARG A 263 -8.97 26.32 -17.04
C ARG A 263 -9.36 27.44 -17.99
N ASP A 264 -9.79 27.08 -19.19
CA ASP A 264 -10.49 27.96 -20.11
C ASP A 264 -11.97 27.56 -20.19
N ASP A 265 -12.76 28.24 -21.02
CA ASP A 265 -14.20 27.99 -21.17
C ASP A 265 -14.53 26.56 -21.68
N ALA A 266 -13.55 25.85 -22.25
CA ALA A 266 -13.76 24.55 -22.91
C ALA A 266 -13.10 23.37 -22.19
N ALA A 267 -12.00 23.58 -21.46
CA ALA A 267 -11.20 22.49 -20.90
C ALA A 267 -10.36 22.88 -19.67
N ILE A 268 -9.96 21.86 -18.92
CA ILE A 268 -8.88 21.95 -17.94
C ILE A 268 -7.67 21.26 -18.55
N THR A 269 -6.52 21.93 -18.54
CA THR A 269 -5.26 21.41 -19.10
C THR A 269 -4.14 21.49 -18.08
N ALA A 270 -3.37 20.41 -17.93
CA ALA A 270 -2.15 20.44 -17.13
C ALA A 270 -1.11 21.36 -17.76
N ILE A 271 -0.52 22.24 -16.95
CA ILE A 271 0.54 23.17 -17.35
C ILE A 271 1.83 22.97 -16.56
N SER A 272 1.87 22.04 -15.59
CA SER A 272 3.08 21.57 -14.92
C SER A 272 3.07 20.06 -14.71
N HIS A 273 4.23 19.48 -14.38
CA HIS A 273 4.25 18.20 -13.67
C HIS A 273 3.58 18.31 -12.30
N ALA A 274 3.00 17.21 -11.82
CA ALA A 274 2.53 17.09 -10.46
C ALA A 274 3.72 16.91 -9.50
N ARG A 275 3.61 17.44 -8.27
CA ARG A 275 4.70 17.41 -7.28
C ARG A 275 4.20 17.04 -5.89
N TYR A 276 4.89 16.12 -5.24
CA TYR A 276 4.65 15.77 -3.83
C TYR A 276 5.44 16.68 -2.88
N ALA A 277 5.14 16.58 -1.58
CA ALA A 277 5.89 17.29 -0.55
C ALA A 277 7.39 16.95 -0.56
N GLY A 278 8.21 17.98 -0.79
CA GLY A 278 9.67 17.92 -0.65
C GLY A 278 10.11 18.10 0.81
N LYS A 279 9.30 18.81 1.62
CA LYS A 279 9.53 19.02 3.04
C LYS A 279 8.27 18.65 3.84
N VAL A 280 8.48 18.00 4.98
CA VAL A 280 7.43 17.65 5.94
C VAL A 280 7.92 18.08 7.32
N ASN A 281 7.14 18.88 8.03
CA ASN A 281 7.43 19.24 9.41
C ASN A 281 7.32 17.99 10.29
N SER A 282 8.41 17.66 10.97
CA SER A 282 8.40 16.54 11.89
C SER A 282 7.68 16.93 13.17
N ARG A 283 6.70 16.13 13.57
CA ARG A 283 6.08 16.18 14.90
C ARG A 283 6.73 15.20 15.88
N GLY A 284 7.66 14.38 15.39
CA GLY A 284 8.42 13.44 16.18
C GLY A 284 9.55 14.11 16.93
N ASP A 285 10.16 13.33 17.82
CA ASP A 285 11.36 13.75 18.53
C ASP A 285 12.57 13.76 17.59
N ASP A 286 13.59 14.56 17.94
CA ASP A 286 14.87 14.56 17.23
C ASP A 286 15.65 13.25 17.49
N LEU A 287 15.30 12.17 16.79
CA LEU A 287 15.90 10.85 16.97
C LEU A 287 17.30 10.76 16.33
N PRO A 288 18.31 10.16 16.97
CA PRO A 288 19.66 10.12 16.42
C PRO A 288 19.71 9.37 15.08
N PRO A 289 20.56 9.77 14.11
CA PRO A 289 20.73 9.03 12.86
C PRO A 289 21.16 7.59 13.13
N ALA A 290 20.76 6.68 12.25
CA ALA A 290 21.33 5.34 12.25
C ALA A 290 22.83 5.41 12.00
N LYS A 291 23.63 4.72 12.83
CA LYS A 291 25.09 4.68 12.69
C LYS A 291 25.58 3.27 13.03
N PRO A 292 25.43 2.30 12.11
CA PRO A 292 25.92 0.95 12.35
C PRO A 292 27.44 0.99 12.59
N ALA A 293 27.92 0.27 13.61
CA ALA A 293 29.34 0.27 14.01
C ALA A 293 30.28 -0.39 12.97
N ASN A 294 29.72 -1.20 12.08
CA ASN A 294 30.41 -1.89 10.99
C ASN A 294 29.36 -2.30 9.94
N LYS A 295 29.76 -2.94 8.84
CA LYS A 295 28.82 -3.35 7.77
C LYS A 295 28.11 -4.69 8.03
N LYS A 296 28.39 -5.42 9.11
CA LYS A 296 27.82 -6.76 9.38
C LYS A 296 26.38 -6.66 9.84
N GLY A 297 25.52 -7.41 9.15
CA GLY A 297 24.11 -7.52 9.46
C GLY A 297 23.58 -8.95 9.39
N LEU A 298 22.40 -9.19 9.95
CA LEU A 298 21.65 -10.44 9.78
C LEU A 298 20.26 -10.15 9.21
N GLY A 299 19.91 -10.90 8.16
CA GLY A 299 18.58 -10.81 7.56
C GLY A 299 17.58 -11.78 8.17
N GLY A 300 16.30 -11.38 8.26
CA GLY A 300 15.24 -12.22 8.82
C GLY A 300 15.35 -12.43 10.34
N TRP A 301 15.76 -11.38 11.04
CA TRP A 301 15.91 -11.40 12.50
C TRP A 301 14.56 -11.51 13.23
N GLY A 302 14.57 -12.18 14.38
CA GLY A 302 13.42 -12.31 15.27
C GLY A 302 13.91 -12.60 16.70
N ALA A 303 13.24 -12.03 17.70
CA ALA A 303 13.63 -12.19 19.10
C ALA A 303 13.68 -13.67 19.53
N GLY A 304 14.62 -13.99 20.42
CA GLY A 304 14.66 -15.27 21.11
C GLY A 304 15.02 -16.48 20.25
N ARG A 305 15.55 -16.30 19.02
CA ARG A 305 15.99 -17.43 18.17
C ARG A 305 17.25 -18.10 18.72
N ILE A 306 18.33 -17.34 18.89
CA ILE A 306 19.58 -17.82 19.53
C ILE A 306 20.09 -16.70 20.45
N PRO A 307 20.12 -16.93 21.78
CA PRO A 307 20.59 -15.93 22.73
C PRO A 307 22.04 -15.50 22.45
N GLY A 308 22.31 -14.20 22.51
CA GLY A 308 23.66 -13.64 22.41
C GLY A 308 24.26 -13.58 21.01
N GLU A 309 23.58 -14.10 19.98
CA GLU A 309 24.15 -14.24 18.64
C GLU A 309 24.58 -12.90 18.02
N LEU A 310 23.76 -11.85 18.13
CA LEU A 310 24.11 -10.52 17.61
C LEU A 310 25.42 -10.01 18.20
N LYS A 311 25.61 -10.21 19.51
CA LYS A 311 26.82 -9.81 20.23
C LYS A 311 28.01 -10.66 19.83
N GLU A 312 27.85 -11.99 19.79
CA GLU A 312 28.92 -12.93 19.41
C GLU A 312 29.45 -12.67 18.00
N LEU A 313 28.57 -12.38 17.05
CA LEU A 313 28.94 -12.08 15.67
C LEU A 313 29.31 -10.61 15.43
N GLY A 314 29.14 -9.72 16.42
CA GLY A 314 29.41 -8.29 16.29
C GLY A 314 28.50 -7.60 15.27
N ILE A 315 27.22 -7.97 15.24
CA ILE A 315 26.21 -7.48 14.31
C ILE A 315 25.82 -6.04 14.66
N SER A 316 25.85 -5.16 13.64
CA SER A 316 25.51 -3.74 13.79
C SER A 316 24.15 -3.39 13.20
N SER A 317 23.53 -4.31 12.46
CA SER A 317 22.27 -4.06 11.75
C SER A 317 21.48 -5.34 11.50
N VAL A 318 20.16 -5.25 11.39
CA VAL A 318 19.28 -6.38 11.11
C VAL A 318 18.16 -5.99 10.15
N THR A 319 17.68 -6.96 9.35
CA THR A 319 16.39 -6.83 8.66
C THR A 319 15.33 -7.71 9.31
N VAL A 320 14.09 -7.20 9.34
CA VAL A 320 12.95 -7.89 9.94
C VAL A 320 11.76 -7.83 8.98
N ASN A 321 11.20 -8.98 8.63
CA ASN A 321 10.03 -9.05 7.75
C ASN A 321 8.76 -8.72 8.53
N VAL A 322 7.96 -7.79 8.00
CA VAL A 322 6.70 -7.34 8.58
C VAL A 322 5.59 -7.57 7.58
N MET A 323 4.76 -8.59 7.82
CA MET A 323 3.52 -8.80 7.07
C MET A 323 2.48 -7.78 7.52
N LEU A 324 2.40 -6.65 6.82
CA LEU A 324 1.62 -5.47 7.24
C LEU A 324 0.12 -5.76 7.35
N SER A 325 -0.43 -6.52 6.41
CA SER A 325 -1.84 -6.94 6.41
C SER A 325 -2.20 -7.80 7.61
N SER A 326 -1.22 -8.40 8.30
CA SER A 326 -1.45 -9.15 9.54
C SER A 326 -1.53 -8.28 10.80
N LEU A 327 -1.21 -6.98 10.70
CA LEU A 327 -1.16 -6.05 11.83
C LEU A 327 -2.42 -5.23 12.01
N ILE A 328 -3.26 -5.12 10.98
CA ILE A 328 -4.44 -4.24 10.95
C ILE A 328 -5.70 -5.04 10.54
N SER A 329 -6.86 -4.45 10.78
CA SER A 329 -8.17 -4.93 10.35
C SER A 329 -9.04 -3.71 10.01
N PRO A 330 -9.90 -3.79 8.96
CA PRO A 330 -10.85 -2.73 8.65
C PRO A 330 -11.99 -2.62 9.69
N THR A 331 -12.22 -3.67 10.48
CA THR A 331 -13.27 -3.73 11.50
C THR A 331 -12.72 -4.20 12.85
N PRO A 332 -13.42 -3.94 13.96
CA PRO A 332 -13.01 -4.43 15.27
C PRO A 332 -12.84 -5.95 15.29
N VAL A 333 -11.72 -6.41 15.83
CA VAL A 333 -11.44 -7.82 16.10
C VAL A 333 -10.93 -8.00 17.52
N ALA A 334 -11.06 -9.21 18.07
CA ALA A 334 -10.60 -9.50 19.43
C ALA A 334 -9.12 -9.10 19.64
N GLY A 335 -8.85 -8.33 20.71
CA GLY A 335 -7.50 -7.89 21.05
C GLY A 335 -6.91 -6.83 20.10
N SER A 336 -7.75 -6.11 19.36
CA SER A 336 -7.34 -4.95 18.55
C SER A 336 -7.60 -3.61 19.26
N VAL A 337 -6.87 -2.58 18.86
CA VAL A 337 -7.05 -1.19 19.32
C VAL A 337 -7.38 -0.28 18.14
N PRO A 338 -8.30 0.69 18.30
CA PRO A 338 -8.68 1.59 17.21
C PRO A 338 -7.53 2.54 16.86
N THR A 339 -7.46 2.93 15.60
CA THR A 339 -6.59 4.00 15.09
C THR A 339 -7.32 4.77 14.00
N GLU A 340 -7.19 6.09 14.00
CA GLU A 340 -7.78 6.97 12.99
C GLU A 340 -6.78 7.32 11.89
N TRP A 341 -7.23 7.30 10.65
CA TRP A 341 -6.48 7.78 9.49
C TRP A 341 -7.42 8.20 8.37
N GLN A 342 -7.21 9.39 7.80
CA GLN A 342 -8.02 9.92 6.69
C GLN A 342 -9.54 9.83 6.98
N GLY A 343 -9.94 10.19 8.20
CA GLY A 343 -11.35 10.21 8.64
C GLY A 343 -12.00 8.83 8.80
N ARG A 344 -11.21 7.76 8.82
CA ARG A 344 -11.68 6.38 9.00
C ARG A 344 -11.00 5.73 10.21
N THR A 345 -11.80 4.94 10.94
CA THR A 345 -11.33 4.08 12.03
C THR A 345 -10.88 2.73 11.48
N TYR A 346 -9.66 2.34 11.82
CA TYR A 346 -9.10 1.00 11.60
C TYR A 346 -8.71 0.36 12.94
N HIS A 347 -8.37 -0.92 12.93
CA HIS A 347 -8.10 -1.68 14.15
C HIS A 347 -6.78 -2.41 14.10
N MET A 348 -5.80 -1.97 14.89
CA MET A 348 -4.47 -2.58 14.99
C MET A 348 -4.50 -3.80 15.93
N ARG A 349 -4.04 -4.94 15.45
CA ARG A 349 -3.97 -6.20 16.20
C ARG A 349 -2.78 -6.15 17.17
N VAL A 350 -3.05 -6.21 18.47
CA VAL A 350 -2.02 -5.98 19.50
C VAL A 350 -1.01 -7.13 19.58
N LEU A 351 -1.46 -8.39 19.49
CA LEU A 351 -0.57 -9.55 19.65
C LEU A 351 0.59 -9.61 18.63
N PRO A 352 0.38 -9.48 17.31
CA PRO A 352 1.50 -9.49 16.37
C PRO A 352 2.41 -8.26 16.54
N LEU A 353 1.85 -7.09 16.91
CA LEU A 353 2.66 -5.91 17.25
C LEU A 353 3.60 -6.19 18.44
N THR A 354 3.10 -6.78 19.53
CA THR A 354 3.92 -7.07 20.71
C THR A 354 5.09 -8.02 20.40
N LYS A 355 4.94 -8.95 19.46
CA LYS A 355 6.03 -9.83 19.00
C LYS A 355 7.12 -9.06 18.26
N LEU A 356 6.72 -8.11 17.41
CA LEU A 356 7.65 -7.21 16.72
C LEU A 356 8.34 -6.27 17.72
N ASP A 357 7.61 -5.73 18.71
CA ASP A 357 8.20 -4.89 19.75
C ASP A 357 9.29 -5.63 20.54
N ALA A 358 9.11 -6.92 20.82
CA ALA A 358 10.15 -7.73 21.46
C ALA A 358 11.40 -7.84 20.56
N THR A 359 11.21 -8.06 19.26
CA THR A 359 12.30 -8.13 18.26
C THR A 359 13.06 -6.81 18.17
N PHE A 360 12.35 -5.68 18.10
CA PHE A 360 13.00 -4.37 17.98
C PHE A 360 13.63 -3.88 19.28
N ARG A 361 13.10 -4.28 20.44
CA ARG A 361 13.77 -4.02 21.73
C ARG A 361 15.07 -4.81 21.85
N GLU A 362 15.07 -6.09 21.51
CA GLU A 362 16.29 -6.90 21.52
C GLU A 362 17.36 -6.33 20.57
N ALA A 363 16.98 -5.89 19.36
CA ALA A 363 17.89 -5.20 18.45
C ALA A 363 18.43 -3.88 19.05
N ALA A 364 17.56 -3.08 19.69
CA ALA A 364 17.95 -1.82 20.33
C ALA A 364 18.89 -2.03 21.52
N GLU A 365 18.69 -3.07 22.34
CA GLU A 365 19.58 -3.44 23.45
C GLU A 365 20.99 -3.79 22.98
N GLN A 366 21.13 -4.28 21.74
CA GLN A 366 22.42 -4.55 21.10
C GLN A 366 22.96 -3.36 20.28
N GLY A 367 22.25 -2.23 20.25
CA GLY A 367 22.62 -1.07 19.44
C GLY A 367 22.55 -1.31 17.93
N ALA A 368 21.79 -2.31 17.48
CA ALA A 368 21.67 -2.66 16.07
C ALA A 368 20.68 -1.74 15.34
N MET A 369 21.09 -1.25 14.17
CA MET A 369 20.20 -0.58 13.23
C MET A 369 19.15 -1.57 12.70
N VAL A 370 17.89 -1.17 12.65
CA VAL A 370 16.79 -2.01 12.14
C VAL A 370 16.27 -1.46 10.82
N SER A 371 16.22 -2.31 9.80
CA SER A 371 15.48 -2.06 8.55
C SER A 371 14.30 -3.04 8.44
N ALA A 372 13.06 -2.55 8.44
CA ALA A 372 11.87 -3.41 8.36
C ALA A 372 11.45 -3.61 6.90
N ILE A 373 11.25 -4.86 6.48
CA ILE A 373 10.75 -5.21 5.14
C ILE A 373 9.22 -5.28 5.18
N ILE A 374 8.55 -4.36 4.50
CA ILE A 374 7.09 -4.21 4.53
C ILE A 374 6.44 -5.05 3.44
N LEU A 375 5.77 -6.13 3.83
CA LEU A 375 5.13 -7.09 2.94
C LEU A 375 3.60 -6.97 3.01
N VAL A 376 2.92 -7.20 1.88
CA VAL A 376 1.45 -7.20 1.79
C VAL A 376 0.98 -8.57 1.31
N ALA A 377 0.05 -9.19 2.04
CA ALA A 377 -0.49 -10.48 1.65
C ALA A 377 -1.13 -10.42 0.26
N ASN A 378 -0.91 -11.46 -0.54
CA ASN A 378 -1.53 -11.55 -1.86
C ASN A 378 -3.05 -11.79 -1.75
N PRO A 379 -3.91 -10.89 -2.26
CA PRO A 379 -5.35 -11.03 -2.16
C PRO A 379 -5.88 -12.26 -2.91
N ALA A 380 -5.22 -12.70 -4.00
CA ALA A 380 -5.60 -13.91 -4.72
C ALA A 380 -5.35 -15.22 -3.94
N LYS A 381 -4.52 -15.17 -2.88
CA LYS A 381 -4.19 -16.30 -2.00
C LYS A 381 -4.90 -16.24 -0.65
N SER A 382 -5.64 -15.18 -0.36
CA SER A 382 -6.22 -14.93 0.96
C SER A 382 -7.73 -14.70 0.86
N LYS A 383 -8.45 -15.12 1.89
CA LYS A 383 -9.86 -14.75 2.09
C LYS A 383 -10.03 -13.63 3.14
N ASP A 384 -8.91 -13.15 3.72
CA ASP A 384 -8.94 -12.06 4.70
C ASP A 384 -9.35 -10.75 4.00
N PRO A 385 -10.43 -10.08 4.44
CA PRO A 385 -10.86 -8.79 3.89
C PRO A 385 -9.75 -7.74 3.90
N THR A 386 -8.84 -7.81 4.87
CA THR A 386 -7.67 -6.93 4.97
C THR A 386 -6.73 -7.11 3.79
N ALA A 387 -6.50 -8.36 3.36
CA ALA A 387 -5.66 -8.65 2.20
C ALA A 387 -6.32 -8.16 0.90
N SER A 388 -7.62 -8.38 0.73
CA SER A 388 -8.38 -7.89 -0.43
C SER A 388 -8.42 -6.36 -0.52
N MET A 389 -8.50 -5.67 0.61
CA MET A 389 -8.51 -4.20 0.64
C MET A 389 -7.12 -3.61 0.43
N MET A 390 -6.10 -4.16 1.11
CA MET A 390 -4.74 -3.63 1.12
C MET A 390 -3.91 -4.05 -0.11
N GLY A 391 -4.15 -5.23 -0.67
CA GLY A 391 -3.40 -5.78 -1.79
C GLY A 391 -3.97 -5.37 -3.15
N HIS A 392 -3.09 -5.21 -4.14
CA HIS A 392 -3.45 -4.77 -5.48
C HIS A 392 -4.49 -5.72 -6.13
N PRO A 393 -5.58 -5.18 -6.72
CA PRO A 393 -6.69 -6.00 -7.20
C PRO A 393 -6.31 -6.94 -8.36
N ASP A 394 -5.37 -6.54 -9.22
CA ASP A 394 -4.90 -7.39 -10.32
C ASP A 394 -3.90 -8.49 -9.89
N ALA A 395 -3.60 -8.61 -8.59
CA ALA A 395 -2.65 -9.62 -8.14
C ALA A 395 -3.17 -11.04 -8.42
N VAL A 396 -2.28 -11.94 -8.86
CA VAL A 396 -2.62 -13.32 -9.25
C VAL A 396 -2.03 -14.37 -8.31
N LYS A 397 -2.55 -15.61 -8.34
CA LYS A 397 -2.18 -16.71 -7.42
C LYS A 397 -0.73 -17.18 -7.55
N GLU A 398 -0.01 -16.78 -8.58
CA GLU A 398 1.40 -17.09 -8.77
C GLU A 398 2.28 -16.28 -7.80
N GLY A 399 1.93 -15.01 -7.54
CA GLY A 399 2.70 -14.12 -6.67
C GLY A 399 2.67 -14.54 -5.20
N ILE A 400 3.78 -14.44 -4.48
CA ILE A 400 3.88 -14.71 -3.04
C ILE A 400 3.28 -13.57 -2.22
N PHE A 401 3.70 -12.33 -2.48
CA PHE A 401 3.14 -11.10 -1.91
C PHE A 401 2.55 -10.23 -3.03
N ALA A 402 1.81 -9.20 -2.65
CA ALA A 402 1.22 -8.24 -3.58
C ALA A 402 1.83 -6.84 -3.43
N MET A 403 1.75 -6.06 -4.49
CA MET A 403 1.82 -4.61 -4.40
C MET A 403 0.66 -4.10 -3.52
N PRO A 404 0.83 -3.05 -2.69
CA PRO A 404 -0.30 -2.40 -2.04
C PRO A 404 -1.28 -1.80 -3.07
N ASN A 405 -2.56 -1.79 -2.74
CA ASN A 405 -3.60 -1.12 -3.52
C ASN A 405 -3.49 0.39 -3.32
N VAL A 406 -2.73 1.04 -4.21
CA VAL A 406 -2.57 2.49 -4.26
C VAL A 406 -3.49 3.17 -5.29
N THR A 407 -4.55 2.47 -5.73
CA THR A 407 -5.47 2.96 -6.77
C THR A 407 -6.91 3.06 -6.29
N SER A 408 -7.15 2.90 -4.99
CA SER A 408 -8.44 3.18 -4.37
C SER A 408 -8.30 3.94 -3.05
N PRO A 409 -9.31 4.75 -2.67
CA PRO A 409 -9.35 5.41 -1.36
C PRO A 409 -9.25 4.42 -0.20
N GLU A 410 -9.91 3.26 -0.30
CA GLU A 410 -9.92 2.22 0.73
C GLU A 410 -8.54 1.57 0.89
N GLY A 411 -7.87 1.27 -0.24
CA GLY A 411 -6.55 0.64 -0.27
C GLY A 411 -5.48 1.56 0.31
N ILE A 412 -5.42 2.82 -0.15
CA ILE A 412 -4.53 3.83 0.43
C ILE A 412 -4.87 4.11 1.88
N GLY A 413 -6.16 4.12 2.23
CA GLY A 413 -6.62 4.34 3.60
C GLY A 413 -6.07 3.29 4.57
N ILE A 414 -6.31 1.99 4.32
CA ILE A 414 -5.86 0.93 5.23
C ILE A 414 -4.34 0.77 5.22
N TYR A 415 -3.71 0.92 4.06
CA TYR A 415 -2.26 0.84 3.92
C TYR A 415 -1.58 2.00 4.68
N GLY A 416 -2.02 3.23 4.43
CA GLY A 416 -1.52 4.43 5.12
C GLY A 416 -1.78 4.42 6.63
N ALA A 417 -2.93 3.91 7.08
CA ALA A 417 -3.24 3.75 8.50
C ALA A 417 -2.24 2.81 9.19
N ALA A 418 -1.97 1.65 8.57
CA ALA A 418 -1.00 0.70 9.08
C ALA A 418 0.41 1.29 9.12
N LEU A 419 0.85 1.95 8.05
CA LEU A 419 2.15 2.62 7.98
C LEU A 419 2.29 3.71 9.05
N ASN A 420 1.33 4.62 9.14
CA ASN A 420 1.34 5.71 10.12
C ASN A 420 1.41 5.20 11.56
N TYR A 421 0.66 4.14 11.86
CA TYR A 421 0.68 3.54 13.18
C TYR A 421 2.04 2.91 13.51
N ILE A 422 2.61 2.08 12.63
CA ILE A 422 3.87 1.38 12.92
C ILE A 422 5.06 2.34 12.97
N VAL A 423 5.08 3.36 12.10
CA VAL A 423 6.11 4.40 12.11
C VAL A 423 6.05 5.17 13.42
N GLY A 424 4.88 5.65 13.83
CA GLY A 424 4.74 6.36 15.09
C GLY A 424 5.06 5.49 16.31
N ARG A 425 4.74 4.19 16.26
CA ARG A 425 5.05 3.24 17.34
C ARG A 425 6.55 3.02 17.53
N TRP A 426 7.29 2.82 16.46
CA TRP A 426 8.72 2.48 16.49
C TRP A 426 9.66 3.67 16.22
N SER A 427 9.12 4.90 16.30
CA SER A 427 9.88 6.16 16.28
C SER A 427 9.70 6.94 17.59
N ARG A 428 9.38 6.27 18.71
CA ARG A 428 9.25 6.93 20.01
C ARG A 428 10.61 7.14 20.65
N LYS A 429 10.88 8.35 21.15
CA LYS A 429 12.11 8.67 21.88
C LYS A 429 12.32 7.85 23.16
N ASP A 430 11.24 7.46 23.83
CA ASP A 430 11.30 6.61 25.02
C ASP A 430 11.75 5.17 24.71
N GLY A 431 11.84 4.78 23.43
CA GLY A 431 12.29 3.46 22.99
C GLY A 431 11.40 2.31 23.47
N ARG A 432 10.19 2.59 23.98
CA ARG A 432 9.34 1.62 24.69
C ARG A 432 9.04 0.37 23.87
N PHE A 433 8.96 0.51 22.54
CA PHE A 433 8.62 -0.57 21.61
C PHE A 433 9.80 -0.97 20.72
N GLY A 434 11.03 -0.56 21.07
CA GLY A 434 12.18 -0.63 20.19
C GLY A 434 12.15 0.46 19.11
N ARG A 435 13.00 0.32 18.10
CA ARG A 435 13.15 1.31 17.02
C ARG A 435 13.29 0.65 15.65
N VAL A 436 12.60 1.20 14.66
CA VAL A 436 12.86 0.93 13.23
C VAL A 436 13.49 2.18 12.63
N HIS A 437 14.62 2.02 11.95
CA HIS A 437 15.37 3.14 11.39
C HIS A 437 15.01 3.37 9.93
N HIS A 438 14.86 2.29 9.17
CA HIS A 438 14.58 2.34 7.73
C HIS A 438 13.52 1.32 7.32
N TRP A 439 12.91 1.57 6.17
CA TRP A 439 11.77 0.79 5.68
C TRP A 439 12.06 0.27 4.27
N ILE A 440 12.27 -1.03 4.13
CA ILE A 440 12.41 -1.67 2.83
C ILE A 440 11.00 -1.96 2.31
N MET A 441 10.64 -1.34 1.20
CA MET A 441 9.27 -1.35 0.71
C MET A 441 9.08 -2.53 -0.24
N GLN A 442 8.29 -3.51 0.23
CA GLN A 442 8.03 -4.79 -0.44
C GLN A 442 9.30 -5.64 -0.61
N ASN A 443 9.30 -6.67 -1.46
CA ASN A 443 10.45 -7.55 -1.70
C ASN A 443 10.72 -7.70 -3.20
N GLU A 444 11.98 -7.56 -3.62
CA GLU A 444 12.47 -7.85 -4.97
C GLU A 444 11.53 -7.34 -6.08
N VAL A 445 11.34 -6.03 -6.15
CA VAL A 445 10.26 -5.43 -6.97
C VAL A 445 10.53 -5.47 -8.47
N ASP A 446 11.79 -5.69 -8.87
CA ASP A 446 12.15 -6.05 -10.23
C ASP A 446 11.67 -7.46 -10.60
N ALA A 447 11.62 -8.38 -9.64
CA ALA A 447 10.94 -9.68 -9.75
C ALA A 447 9.46 -9.60 -9.32
N GLY A 448 8.80 -8.48 -9.65
CA GLY A 448 7.46 -8.13 -9.17
C GLY A 448 6.39 -9.20 -9.41
N TRP A 449 6.48 -9.99 -10.50
CA TRP A 449 5.55 -11.10 -10.74
C TRP A 449 5.54 -12.12 -9.59
N VAL A 450 6.69 -12.41 -8.99
CA VAL A 450 6.81 -13.42 -7.93
C VAL A 450 6.66 -12.77 -6.56
N TRP A 451 7.34 -11.64 -6.32
CA TRP A 451 7.51 -11.16 -4.95
C TRP A 451 6.67 -9.94 -4.58
N THR A 452 6.16 -9.18 -5.55
CA THR A 452 5.35 -7.98 -5.29
C THR A 452 4.30 -7.84 -6.41
N ASN A 453 3.36 -8.79 -6.47
CA ASN A 453 2.51 -8.98 -7.64
C ASN A 453 1.43 -7.89 -7.77
N ALA A 454 1.23 -7.39 -8.99
CA ALA A 454 0.22 -6.41 -9.36
C ALA A 454 -0.44 -6.78 -10.70
N GLY A 455 -0.48 -8.07 -11.03
CA GLY A 455 -0.75 -8.56 -12.38
C GLY A 455 0.40 -8.24 -13.34
N GLU A 456 0.16 -8.47 -14.62
CA GLU A 456 1.13 -8.16 -15.68
C GLU A 456 1.04 -6.68 -16.06
N LYS A 457 2.16 -5.96 -15.94
CA LYS A 457 2.25 -4.52 -16.17
C LYS A 457 3.52 -4.20 -16.96
N SER A 458 3.52 -3.06 -17.66
CA SER A 458 4.77 -2.49 -18.16
C SER A 458 5.64 -2.05 -16.96
N ALA A 459 6.97 -2.02 -17.13
CA ALA A 459 7.86 -1.50 -16.09
C ALA A 459 7.47 -0.07 -15.65
N LEU A 460 6.97 0.74 -16.58
CA LEU A 460 6.56 2.12 -16.34
C LEU A 460 5.29 2.21 -15.49
N SER A 461 4.25 1.45 -15.83
CA SER A 461 3.00 1.38 -15.06
C SER A 461 3.21 0.74 -13.69
N TYR A 462 4.08 -0.28 -13.63
CA TYR A 462 4.44 -0.92 -12.36
C TYR A 462 5.20 0.03 -11.43
N MET A 463 6.16 0.80 -11.97
CA MET A 463 6.90 1.78 -11.17
C MET A 463 6.01 2.94 -10.70
N ASP A 464 4.99 3.36 -11.47
CA ASP A 464 4.01 4.35 -11.00
C ASP A 464 3.24 3.89 -9.74
N LEU A 465 2.88 2.59 -9.67
CA LEU A 465 2.29 2.00 -8.45
C LEU A 465 3.31 1.96 -7.31
N TYR A 466 4.51 1.45 -7.60
CA TYR A 466 5.54 1.22 -6.60
C TYR A 466 6.06 2.52 -5.97
N GLN A 467 6.35 3.52 -6.79
CA GLN A 467 6.87 4.80 -6.31
C GLN A 467 5.88 5.52 -5.41
N ARG A 468 4.56 5.37 -5.62
CA ARG A 468 3.53 5.87 -4.71
C ARG A 468 3.56 5.17 -3.35
N SER A 469 3.84 3.87 -3.31
CA SER A 469 4.06 3.14 -2.04
C SER A 469 5.31 3.65 -1.31
N LEU A 470 6.44 3.84 -2.02
CA LEU A 470 7.66 4.43 -1.47
C LEU A 470 7.40 5.84 -0.91
N ARG A 471 6.73 6.70 -1.69
CA ARG A 471 6.40 8.07 -1.31
C ARG A 471 5.48 8.12 -0.11
N LEU A 472 4.47 7.25 -0.03
CA LEU A 472 3.57 7.21 1.13
C LEU A 472 4.34 6.92 2.41
N MET A 473 5.24 5.92 2.38
CA MET A 473 6.09 5.62 3.53
C MET A 473 6.96 6.82 3.90
N ASP A 474 7.63 7.44 2.93
CA ASP A 474 8.49 8.59 3.17
C ASP A 474 7.75 9.80 3.77
N LEU A 475 6.60 10.17 3.20
CA LEU A 475 5.76 11.26 3.71
C LEU A 475 5.31 10.99 5.14
N ILE A 476 4.94 9.75 5.45
CA ILE A 476 4.56 9.34 6.80
C ILE A 476 5.77 9.34 7.75
N ALA A 477 6.88 8.71 7.34
CA ALA A 477 8.09 8.56 8.14
C ALA A 477 8.67 9.90 8.57
N ARG A 478 8.73 10.88 7.67
CA ARG A 478 9.26 12.22 7.95
C ARG A 478 8.47 13.00 9.01
N GLN A 479 7.20 12.64 9.24
CA GLN A 479 6.45 13.20 10.38
C GLN A 479 7.00 12.77 11.74
N TYR A 480 7.74 11.67 11.82
CA TYR A 480 8.18 11.07 13.08
C TYR A 480 9.70 10.94 13.21
N ASP A 481 10.38 10.59 12.13
CA ASP A 481 11.84 10.51 12.06
C ASP A 481 12.28 11.04 10.67
N PRO A 482 12.74 12.31 10.56
CA PRO A 482 13.16 12.88 9.29
C PRO A 482 14.42 12.21 8.71
N ARG A 483 15.09 11.35 9.48
CA ARG A 483 16.28 10.59 9.07
C ARG A 483 15.92 9.20 8.55
N SER A 484 14.68 8.77 8.72
CA SER A 484 14.20 7.51 8.17
C SER A 484 14.10 7.59 6.65
N ARG A 485 14.29 6.46 5.97
CA ARG A 485 14.32 6.38 4.51
C ARG A 485 13.55 5.15 4.05
N PRO A 486 12.74 5.27 2.98
CA PRO A 486 12.24 4.10 2.28
C PRO A 486 13.33 3.53 1.34
N PHE A 487 13.40 2.22 1.21
CA PHE A 487 14.36 1.53 0.37
C PHE A 487 13.62 0.79 -0.75
N ILE A 488 14.07 0.98 -1.99
CA ILE A 488 13.69 0.09 -3.11
C ILE A 488 14.46 -1.22 -2.99
N THR A 489 13.82 -2.37 -3.18
CA THR A 489 14.45 -3.70 -3.07
C THR A 489 14.59 -4.40 -4.41
N LEU A 490 15.78 -4.88 -4.75
CA LEU A 490 16.13 -5.34 -6.09
C LEU A 490 16.96 -6.64 -6.06
N THR A 491 16.64 -7.57 -6.96
CA THR A 491 17.43 -8.80 -7.16
C THR A 491 18.81 -8.51 -7.77
N HIS A 492 19.64 -9.54 -7.91
CA HIS A 492 20.90 -9.47 -8.66
C HIS A 492 20.73 -9.37 -10.20
N HIS A 493 19.51 -9.46 -10.75
CA HIS A 493 19.26 -9.31 -12.18
C HIS A 493 19.24 -7.83 -12.59
N TRP A 494 20.28 -7.39 -13.30
CA TRP A 494 20.60 -5.97 -13.43
C TRP A 494 20.06 -5.33 -14.71
N ALA A 495 20.78 -5.45 -15.84
CA ALA A 495 20.38 -4.82 -17.10
C ALA A 495 19.21 -5.54 -17.80
N HIS A 496 19.00 -6.82 -17.51
CA HIS A 496 17.96 -7.64 -18.11
C HIS A 496 17.11 -8.32 -17.05
N GLY A 497 15.82 -8.48 -17.33
CA GLY A 497 14.93 -9.33 -16.53
C GLY A 497 15.41 -10.78 -16.59
N GLY A 498 15.60 -11.39 -15.42
CA GLY A 498 16.10 -12.77 -15.30
C GLY A 498 15.14 -13.85 -15.80
N ASN A 499 13.84 -13.55 -15.74
CA ASN A 499 12.75 -14.44 -16.09
C ASN A 499 11.67 -13.68 -16.86
N ALA A 500 10.75 -14.41 -17.48
CA ALA A 500 9.55 -13.82 -18.06
C ALA A 500 8.78 -13.04 -16.97
N LYS A 501 8.24 -11.86 -17.34
CA LYS A 501 7.49 -10.95 -16.46
C LYS A 501 8.31 -10.32 -15.32
N TRP A 502 9.64 -10.44 -15.36
CA TRP A 502 10.53 -9.68 -14.49
C TRP A 502 11.08 -8.47 -15.24
N TYR A 503 11.43 -7.46 -14.47
CA TYR A 503 12.10 -6.25 -14.92
C TYR A 503 13.60 -6.36 -14.62
N GLY A 504 14.42 -5.58 -15.32
CA GLY A 504 15.83 -5.40 -14.91
C GLY A 504 15.93 -4.39 -13.77
N SER A 505 16.70 -4.69 -12.73
CA SER A 505 16.92 -3.79 -11.59
C SER A 505 17.39 -2.39 -12.02
N ARG A 506 18.26 -2.30 -13.04
CA ARG A 506 18.70 -1.02 -13.59
C ARG A 506 17.54 -0.20 -14.13
N ARG A 507 16.64 -0.83 -14.90
CA ARG A 507 15.47 -0.17 -15.48
C ARG A 507 14.55 0.36 -14.38
N MET A 508 14.38 -0.40 -13.30
CA MET A 508 13.56 0.02 -12.16
C MET A 508 14.17 1.25 -11.46
N LEU A 509 15.49 1.28 -11.26
CA LEU A 509 16.19 2.44 -10.69
C LEU A 509 16.14 3.68 -11.58
N GLU A 510 16.32 3.52 -12.89
CA GLU A 510 16.21 4.62 -13.85
C GLU A 510 14.82 5.25 -13.82
N LEU A 511 13.78 4.42 -13.80
CA LEU A 511 12.39 4.88 -13.70
C LEU A 511 12.10 5.57 -12.36
N LEU A 512 12.57 5.01 -11.23
CA LEU A 512 12.42 5.65 -9.94
C LEU A 512 13.10 7.02 -9.92
N ALA A 513 14.33 7.12 -10.44
CA ALA A 513 15.05 8.39 -10.54
C ALA A 513 14.35 9.39 -11.48
N GLU A 514 13.75 8.93 -12.57
CA GLU A 514 12.94 9.74 -13.48
C GLU A 514 11.70 10.32 -12.78
N TYR A 515 10.91 9.48 -12.09
CA TYR A 515 9.77 9.94 -11.28
C TYR A 515 10.19 10.87 -10.14
N SER A 516 11.32 10.59 -9.48
CA SER A 516 11.85 11.46 -8.43
C SER A 516 12.21 12.85 -8.94
N ARG A 517 12.90 12.96 -10.09
CA ARG A 517 13.21 14.27 -10.68
C ARG A 517 11.95 15.03 -11.09
N THR A 518 10.98 14.32 -11.65
CA THR A 518 9.76 14.91 -12.22
C THR A 518 8.77 15.34 -11.14
N GLU A 519 8.46 14.46 -10.18
CA GLU A 519 7.39 14.67 -9.20
C GLU A 519 7.89 15.15 -7.82
N GLY A 520 9.15 15.58 -7.74
CA GLY A 520 9.82 16.02 -6.52
C GLY A 520 10.66 14.91 -5.90
N ASP A 521 11.95 15.18 -5.73
CA ASP A 521 12.93 14.21 -5.26
C ASP A 521 12.80 14.01 -3.74
N PHE A 522 13.03 12.78 -3.28
CA PHE A 522 12.88 12.37 -1.88
C PHE A 522 13.99 11.37 -1.50
N PRO A 523 14.33 11.21 -0.21
CA PRO A 523 15.56 10.51 0.22
C PRO A 523 15.42 8.97 0.20
N TRP A 524 14.86 8.40 -0.87
CA TRP A 524 14.88 6.95 -1.09
C TRP A 524 16.32 6.42 -1.15
N ALA A 525 16.45 5.14 -0.80
CA ALA A 525 17.70 4.40 -0.74
C ALA A 525 17.55 3.02 -1.42
N LEU A 526 18.63 2.26 -1.55
CA LEU A 526 18.64 0.98 -2.26
C LEU A 526 18.89 -0.20 -1.33
N ALA A 527 18.01 -1.19 -1.38
CA ALA A 527 18.15 -2.53 -0.85
C ALA A 527 18.48 -3.48 -2.04
N HIS A 528 19.68 -4.06 -2.12
CA HIS A 528 20.08 -4.91 -3.25
C HIS A 528 20.50 -6.31 -2.80
N HIS A 529 20.18 -7.34 -3.59
CA HIS A 529 20.41 -8.75 -3.24
C HIS A 529 21.46 -9.40 -4.16
N PRO A 530 22.77 -9.08 -4.01
CA PRO A 530 23.85 -9.66 -4.81
C PRO A 530 24.18 -11.11 -4.40
N TYR A 531 23.33 -12.04 -4.82
CA TYR A 531 23.65 -13.47 -4.79
C TYR A 531 24.67 -13.87 -5.88
N PRO A 532 25.41 -14.98 -5.70
CA PRO A 532 26.14 -15.62 -6.81
C PRO A 532 25.22 -15.87 -8.01
N GLU A 533 25.76 -15.86 -9.23
CA GLU A 533 24.95 -15.96 -10.45
C GLU A 533 24.04 -17.19 -10.47
N ASN A 534 24.52 -18.28 -9.87
CA ASN A 534 23.81 -19.51 -9.57
C ASN A 534 23.72 -19.67 -8.05
N LEU A 535 22.51 -19.53 -7.50
CA LEU A 535 22.23 -19.67 -6.07
C LEU A 535 22.75 -20.99 -5.45
N ARG A 536 22.91 -22.05 -6.25
CA ARG A 536 23.43 -23.35 -5.77
C ARG A 536 24.95 -23.42 -5.73
N ASN A 537 25.68 -22.49 -6.35
CA ASN A 537 27.13 -22.44 -6.39
C ASN A 537 27.67 -21.26 -5.56
N PRO A 538 28.38 -21.50 -4.43
CA PRO A 538 28.94 -20.41 -3.62
C PRO A 538 30.16 -19.72 -4.27
N ARG A 539 30.72 -20.29 -5.34
CA ARG A 539 31.97 -19.83 -5.96
C ARG A 539 31.75 -18.62 -6.87
N ALA A 540 31.29 -17.51 -6.29
CA ALA A 540 30.96 -16.29 -7.03
C ALA A 540 32.14 -15.73 -7.85
N TRP A 541 33.39 -16.00 -7.46
CA TRP A 541 34.58 -15.63 -8.24
C TRP A 541 34.61 -16.27 -9.65
N GLU A 542 33.92 -17.40 -9.84
CA GLU A 542 33.80 -18.12 -11.11
C GLU A 542 32.61 -17.68 -11.94
N ASP A 543 31.79 -16.74 -11.45
CA ASP A 543 30.58 -16.29 -12.14
C ASP A 543 30.92 -15.77 -13.55
N LYS A 544 30.17 -16.18 -14.57
CA LYS A 544 30.45 -15.85 -15.98
C LYS A 544 29.57 -14.74 -16.54
N ALA A 545 28.31 -14.66 -16.11
CA ALA A 545 27.39 -13.61 -16.53
C ALA A 545 27.84 -12.18 -16.13
N PRO A 546 28.30 -11.91 -14.88
CA PRO A 546 28.67 -10.56 -14.49
C PRO A 546 29.94 -10.07 -15.20
N ASN A 547 29.91 -8.82 -15.64
CA ASN A 547 31.06 -8.08 -16.16
C ASN A 547 31.14 -6.70 -15.47
N PHE A 548 32.12 -5.87 -15.86
CA PHE A 548 32.40 -4.57 -15.23
C PHE A 548 31.85 -3.37 -16.02
N SER A 549 30.74 -3.52 -16.73
CA SER A 549 29.99 -2.40 -17.34
C SER A 549 28.65 -2.16 -16.64
N PHE A 550 28.08 -0.96 -16.82
CA PHE A 550 26.73 -0.64 -16.34
C PHE A 550 25.63 -1.44 -17.06
N ASP A 551 25.94 -2.07 -18.19
CA ASP A 551 25.06 -2.99 -18.92
C ASP A 551 25.27 -4.46 -18.51
N THR A 552 26.00 -4.75 -17.43
CA THR A 552 26.19 -6.11 -16.94
C THR A 552 24.84 -6.83 -16.74
N PRO A 553 24.69 -8.09 -17.17
CA PRO A 553 23.44 -8.83 -16.99
C PRO A 553 23.05 -9.01 -15.52
N LYS A 554 24.05 -9.18 -14.65
CA LYS A 554 23.89 -9.40 -13.21
C LYS A 554 24.88 -8.56 -12.41
N ILE A 555 24.47 -8.19 -11.20
CA ILE A 555 25.36 -7.70 -10.15
C ILE A 555 25.45 -8.80 -9.09
N THR A 556 26.62 -9.43 -8.99
CA THR A 556 26.91 -10.48 -8.02
C THR A 556 28.08 -10.02 -7.14
N PRO A 557 28.49 -10.80 -6.12
CA PRO A 557 29.69 -10.48 -5.35
C PRO A 557 30.96 -10.31 -6.21
N LYS A 558 31.00 -10.86 -7.44
CA LYS A 558 32.15 -10.74 -8.35
C LYS A 558 32.38 -9.31 -8.86
N ASN A 559 31.31 -8.61 -9.22
CA ASN A 559 31.35 -7.29 -9.87
C ASN A 559 30.60 -6.21 -9.08
N ILE A 560 30.44 -6.38 -7.77
CA ILE A 560 29.67 -5.49 -6.91
C ILE A 560 30.15 -4.02 -6.95
N GLU A 561 31.38 -3.77 -7.39
CA GLU A 561 31.91 -2.43 -7.70
C GLU A 561 31.10 -1.68 -8.76
N VAL A 562 30.44 -2.40 -9.68
CA VAL A 562 29.54 -1.81 -10.68
C VAL A 562 28.38 -1.09 -10.01
N LEU A 563 27.83 -1.68 -8.94
CA LEU A 563 26.74 -1.06 -8.18
C LEU A 563 27.20 0.24 -7.51
N ASP A 564 28.35 0.21 -6.84
CA ASP A 564 28.91 1.39 -6.19
C ASP A 564 29.15 2.51 -7.21
N ALA A 565 29.83 2.21 -8.33
CA ALA A 565 30.07 3.17 -9.40
C ALA A 565 28.76 3.74 -9.98
N TYR A 566 27.75 2.89 -10.21
CA TYR A 566 26.46 3.32 -10.76
C TYR A 566 25.73 4.28 -9.81
N MET A 567 25.75 4.00 -8.51
CA MET A 567 25.12 4.86 -7.50
C MET A 567 25.82 6.23 -7.33
N HIS A 568 27.06 6.38 -7.81
CA HIS A 568 27.78 7.67 -7.84
C HIS A 568 27.51 8.48 -9.12
N THR A 569 26.70 7.98 -10.06
CA THR A 569 26.33 8.74 -11.26
C THR A 569 25.41 9.93 -10.90
N PRO A 570 25.47 11.06 -11.64
CA PRO A 570 24.65 12.24 -11.35
C PRO A 570 23.14 11.95 -11.26
N THR A 571 22.65 11.01 -12.07
CA THR A 571 21.23 10.61 -12.10
C THR A 571 20.76 9.86 -10.86
N MET A 572 21.68 9.27 -10.09
CA MET A 572 21.38 8.49 -8.88
C MET A 572 21.53 9.29 -7.59
N LEU A 573 22.14 10.48 -7.65
CA LEU A 573 22.32 11.34 -6.47
C LEU A 573 20.99 11.91 -5.99
N PHE A 574 20.78 11.92 -4.67
CA PHE A 574 19.70 12.67 -4.06
C PHE A 574 19.97 14.18 -4.19
N GLN A 575 18.99 14.88 -4.77
CA GLN A 575 19.07 16.31 -5.11
C GLN A 575 20.32 16.68 -5.93
N GLY A 576 20.87 15.74 -6.70
CA GLY A 576 22.09 15.94 -7.47
C GLY A 576 23.36 16.10 -6.62
N LYS A 577 23.31 15.83 -5.30
CA LYS A 577 24.39 16.15 -4.35
C LYS A 577 24.86 14.96 -3.52
N GLU A 578 23.95 14.13 -3.05
CA GLU A 578 24.25 13.09 -2.07
C GLU A 578 24.12 11.69 -2.69
N VAL A 579 25.13 10.84 -2.48
CA VAL A 579 25.05 9.42 -2.87
C VAL A 579 23.98 8.75 -1.99
N ARG A 580 23.06 8.02 -2.63
CA ARG A 580 22.03 7.28 -1.89
C ARG A 580 22.63 6.03 -1.25
N PRO A 581 22.31 5.73 0.01
CA PRO A 581 22.88 4.59 0.70
C PRO A 581 22.36 3.28 0.11
N VAL A 582 23.22 2.27 0.12
CA VAL A 582 22.94 0.91 -0.34
C VAL A 582 23.06 -0.05 0.85
N HIS A 583 21.99 -0.76 1.15
CA HIS A 583 22.00 -1.92 2.03
C HIS A 583 21.91 -3.18 1.19
N LEU A 584 22.87 -4.09 1.35
CA LEU A 584 22.78 -5.40 0.74
C LEU A 584 21.88 -6.27 1.64
N SER A 585 20.57 -6.14 1.47
CA SER A 585 19.54 -6.54 2.45
C SER A 585 19.24 -8.03 2.52
N GLU A 586 19.68 -8.80 1.53
CA GLU A 586 19.51 -10.24 1.48
C GLU A 586 20.61 -10.88 0.64
N ASN A 587 21.47 -11.71 1.26
CA ASN A 587 22.61 -12.35 0.60
C ASN A 587 23.07 -13.61 1.33
N GLY A 588 23.57 -14.58 0.58
CA GLY A 588 24.18 -15.77 1.17
C GLY A 588 24.95 -16.61 0.16
N PHE A 589 25.80 -17.49 0.67
CA PHE A 589 26.57 -18.44 -0.11
C PHE A 589 26.12 -19.86 0.24
N ASN A 590 25.66 -20.63 -0.74
CA ASN A 590 25.11 -21.95 -0.48
C ASN A 590 26.21 -22.98 -0.22
N SER A 591 26.07 -23.80 0.82
CA SER A 591 26.86 -25.03 0.97
C SER A 591 26.02 -26.22 0.46
N PRO A 592 26.27 -26.80 -0.75
CA PRO A 592 25.42 -27.87 -1.31
C PRO A 592 25.27 -29.12 -0.43
N ASP A 593 26.20 -29.30 0.50
CA ASP A 593 26.18 -30.24 1.62
C ASP A 593 27.06 -29.69 2.76
N TYR A 594 27.28 -30.48 3.82
CA TYR A 594 28.20 -30.14 4.91
C TYR A 594 29.57 -30.81 4.79
N SER A 595 29.98 -31.22 3.58
CA SER A 595 31.36 -31.67 3.37
C SER A 595 32.32 -30.52 3.64
N ALA A 596 33.56 -30.85 4.05
CA ALA A 596 34.59 -29.84 4.31
C ALA A 596 34.77 -28.89 3.12
N LYS A 597 34.70 -29.41 1.88
CA LYS A 597 34.85 -28.61 0.66
C LYS A 597 33.69 -27.63 0.44
N SER A 598 32.45 -28.08 0.59
CA SER A 598 31.27 -27.19 0.45
C SER A 598 31.27 -26.07 1.48
N LEU A 599 31.67 -26.38 2.72
CA LEU A 599 31.77 -25.41 3.81
C LEU A 599 32.93 -24.42 3.59
N GLU A 600 34.05 -24.89 3.04
CA GLU A 600 35.18 -24.05 2.65
C GLU A 600 34.80 -23.08 1.52
N ASP A 601 34.15 -23.57 0.46
CA ASP A 601 33.72 -22.74 -0.67
C ASP A 601 32.68 -21.70 -0.25
N GLN A 602 31.75 -22.06 0.64
CA GLN A 602 30.81 -21.12 1.26
C GLN A 602 31.56 -19.98 1.97
N ALA A 603 32.52 -20.31 2.85
CA ALA A 603 33.27 -19.31 3.59
C ALA A 603 34.17 -18.45 2.69
N ALA A 604 34.79 -19.05 1.66
CA ALA A 604 35.59 -18.33 0.68
C ALA A 604 34.77 -17.29 -0.11
N GLY A 605 33.52 -17.63 -0.47
CA GLY A 605 32.60 -16.69 -1.13
C GLY A 605 32.34 -15.45 -0.28
N MET A 606 32.09 -15.66 1.01
CA MET A 606 31.90 -14.58 1.97
C MET A 606 33.18 -13.75 2.17
N ALA A 607 34.35 -14.38 2.28
CA ALA A 607 35.63 -13.68 2.41
C ALA A 607 35.88 -12.74 1.23
N MET A 608 35.70 -13.24 -0.01
CA MET A 608 35.84 -12.43 -1.23
C MET A 608 34.87 -11.24 -1.23
N ALA A 609 33.59 -11.50 -0.97
CA ALA A 609 32.56 -10.47 -0.97
C ALA A 609 32.84 -9.39 0.08
N TRP A 610 33.22 -9.79 1.29
CA TRP A 610 33.55 -8.87 2.37
C TRP A 610 34.72 -7.94 2.02
N LYS A 611 35.81 -8.51 1.51
CA LYS A 611 37.01 -7.75 1.11
C LYS A 611 36.71 -6.73 0.01
N LYS A 612 35.77 -7.02 -0.89
CA LYS A 612 35.26 -6.07 -1.87
C LYS A 612 34.46 -4.94 -1.21
N ILE A 613 33.39 -5.27 -0.47
CA ILE A 613 32.46 -4.26 0.04
C ILE A 613 33.10 -3.31 1.06
N GLN A 614 34.19 -3.70 1.74
CA GLN A 614 34.94 -2.80 2.62
C GLN A 614 35.44 -1.54 1.92
N ARG A 615 35.72 -1.60 0.61
CA ARG A 615 36.25 -0.47 -0.18
C ARG A 615 35.15 0.37 -0.88
N LEU A 616 33.90 -0.08 -0.81
CA LEU A 616 32.77 0.55 -1.51
C LEU A 616 32.03 1.51 -0.58
N ARG A 617 31.81 2.75 -1.03
CA ARG A 617 31.36 3.85 -0.18
C ARG A 617 29.85 3.98 -0.13
N SER A 618 29.14 3.60 -1.20
CA SER A 618 27.67 3.63 -1.19
C SER A 618 27.08 2.49 -0.35
N ILE A 619 27.82 1.38 -0.18
CA ILE A 619 27.36 0.19 0.53
C ILE A 619 27.62 0.33 2.03
N GLU A 620 26.55 0.50 2.80
CA GLU A 620 26.62 0.75 4.25
C GLU A 620 26.40 -0.51 5.10
N ALA A 621 25.69 -1.52 4.57
CA ALA A 621 25.37 -2.75 5.30
C ALA A 621 25.34 -3.99 4.40
N TRP A 622 25.70 -5.14 4.96
CA TRP A 622 25.57 -6.49 4.41
C TRP A 622 24.72 -7.33 5.37
N GLN A 623 23.51 -7.70 4.96
CA GLN A 623 22.61 -8.54 5.71
C GLN A 623 22.76 -9.97 5.23
N TYR A 624 23.36 -10.83 6.07
CA TYR A 624 23.50 -12.24 5.75
C TYR A 624 22.14 -12.94 5.95
N HIS A 625 21.58 -13.50 4.88
CA HIS A 625 20.24 -14.09 4.87
C HIS A 625 20.19 -15.44 4.13
N ASN A 626 19.42 -16.41 4.63
CA ASN A 626 19.05 -16.55 6.03
C ASN A 626 20.27 -17.04 6.81
N TRP A 627 20.44 -16.60 8.05
CA TRP A 627 21.66 -16.89 8.81
C TRP A 627 21.64 -18.27 9.49
N ILE A 628 20.50 -18.96 9.45
CA ILE A 628 20.32 -20.37 9.79
C ILE A 628 19.79 -21.05 8.54
N ASP A 629 20.30 -22.23 8.21
CA ASP A 629 19.79 -23.01 7.07
C ASP A 629 18.28 -23.22 7.16
N ASN A 630 17.60 -23.02 6.03
CA ASN A 630 16.14 -23.01 5.96
C ASN A 630 15.62 -23.81 4.77
N ARG A 631 14.83 -24.85 5.05
CA ARG A 631 14.29 -25.74 4.00
C ARG A 631 13.30 -25.02 3.07
N SER A 632 12.64 -23.96 3.57
CA SER A 632 11.70 -23.16 2.81
C SER A 632 12.36 -22.31 1.71
N GLU A 633 13.68 -22.25 1.65
CA GLU A 633 14.45 -21.52 0.64
C GLU A 633 14.92 -22.45 -0.50
N GLY A 634 14.02 -23.31 -1.01
CA GLY A 634 14.33 -24.22 -2.12
C GLY A 634 15.42 -25.26 -1.82
N GLY A 635 15.60 -25.59 -0.53
CA GLY A 635 16.61 -26.52 -0.04
C GLY A 635 18.04 -25.95 0.01
N LEU A 636 18.20 -24.63 -0.12
CA LEU A 636 19.50 -23.98 0.06
C LEU A 636 19.97 -24.11 1.52
N ARG A 637 21.30 -24.23 1.70
CA ARG A 637 21.97 -24.26 3.00
C ARG A 637 22.93 -23.08 3.08
N ILE A 638 22.37 -21.88 3.01
CA ILE A 638 23.14 -20.63 2.98
C ILE A 638 23.56 -20.15 4.35
N GLY A 639 22.97 -20.66 5.43
CA GLY A 639 23.16 -20.17 6.79
C GLY A 639 24.57 -20.24 7.30
N LEU A 640 24.87 -19.37 8.26
CA LEU A 640 26.05 -19.44 9.13
C LEU A 640 25.96 -20.66 10.06
N ARG A 641 24.73 -21.10 10.35
CA ARG A 641 24.41 -22.28 11.14
C ARG A 641 23.68 -23.32 10.33
N LYS A 642 23.89 -24.59 10.69
CA LYS A 642 23.17 -25.74 10.16
C LYS A 642 21.68 -25.69 10.50
N PHE A 643 20.91 -26.60 9.91
CA PHE A 643 19.49 -26.72 10.21
C PHE A 643 19.21 -26.91 11.72
N PRO A 644 18.05 -26.42 12.23
CA PRO A 644 17.65 -26.65 13.61
C PRO A 644 17.51 -28.12 13.99
N ASP A 645 17.15 -28.96 13.03
CA ASP A 645 16.93 -30.41 13.16
C ASP A 645 18.13 -31.24 12.66
N GLU A 646 19.29 -30.63 12.45
CA GLU A 646 20.44 -31.36 11.92
C GLU A 646 20.90 -32.49 12.86
N LYS A 647 21.01 -33.70 12.32
CA LYS A 647 21.29 -34.90 13.12
C LYS A 647 22.69 -34.83 13.73
N GLY A 648 22.74 -34.81 15.06
CA GLY A 648 23.99 -34.83 15.83
C GLY A 648 24.70 -33.47 15.97
N ASP A 649 24.28 -32.45 15.22
CA ASP A 649 24.84 -31.08 15.29
C ASP A 649 23.77 -30.01 14.98
N PRO A 650 22.64 -29.99 15.72
CA PRO A 650 21.55 -29.04 15.48
C PRO A 650 22.02 -27.60 15.71
N LEU A 651 21.70 -26.69 14.79
CA LEU A 651 22.17 -25.30 14.79
C LEU A 651 23.71 -25.15 14.85
N GLY A 652 24.45 -26.20 14.48
CA GLY A 652 25.90 -26.22 14.50
C GLY A 652 26.52 -25.03 13.76
N LYS A 653 27.56 -24.44 14.35
CA LYS A 653 28.32 -23.33 13.74
C LYS A 653 29.11 -23.89 12.56
N LYS A 654 28.89 -23.35 11.36
CA LYS A 654 29.70 -23.69 10.17
C LYS A 654 31.02 -22.90 10.18
N PRO A 655 32.04 -23.29 9.39
CA PRO A 655 33.28 -22.50 9.23
C PRO A 655 33.03 -21.02 8.90
N ILE A 656 32.05 -20.73 8.03
CA ILE A 656 31.66 -19.36 7.70
C ILE A 656 31.18 -18.55 8.92
N TRP A 657 30.63 -19.17 9.97
CA TRP A 657 30.25 -18.49 11.21
C TRP A 657 31.46 -17.87 11.90
N HIS A 658 32.55 -18.63 11.99
CA HIS A 658 33.80 -18.18 12.61
C HIS A 658 34.47 -17.09 11.78
N LEU A 659 34.42 -17.23 10.44
CA LEU A 659 34.82 -16.16 9.54
C LEU A 659 33.98 -14.89 9.81
N TYR A 660 32.65 -14.97 9.76
CA TYR A 660 31.75 -13.83 9.92
C TYR A 660 31.91 -13.12 11.27
N GLN A 661 32.18 -13.88 12.33
CA GLN A 661 32.57 -13.34 13.63
C GLN A 661 33.86 -12.48 13.53
N ALA A 662 34.89 -12.98 12.84
CA ALA A 662 36.19 -12.33 12.73
C ALA A 662 36.19 -11.13 11.77
N LEU A 663 35.29 -11.08 10.78
CA LEU A 663 35.17 -9.96 9.85
C LEU A 663 34.93 -8.64 10.60
N GLY A 664 35.65 -7.58 10.20
CA GLY A 664 35.66 -6.26 10.84
C GLY A 664 36.45 -6.19 12.15
N THR A 665 37.21 -7.23 12.50
CA THR A 665 38.03 -7.27 13.74
C THR A 665 39.52 -7.42 13.40
N PRO A 666 40.44 -7.23 14.37
CA PRO A 666 41.87 -7.48 14.15
C PRO A 666 42.22 -8.92 13.70
N ARG A 667 41.31 -9.89 13.88
CA ARG A 667 41.49 -11.29 13.46
C ARG A 667 41.02 -11.57 12.02
N GLU A 668 40.45 -10.58 11.34
CA GLU A 668 39.86 -10.77 10.01
C GLU A 668 40.84 -11.41 9.02
N ASP A 669 42.05 -10.85 8.90
CA ASP A 669 43.03 -11.33 7.92
C ASP A 669 43.53 -12.73 8.26
N GLU A 670 43.81 -13.02 9.54
CA GLU A 670 44.21 -14.35 10.02
C GLU A 670 43.18 -15.42 9.63
N VAL A 671 41.89 -15.16 9.89
CA VAL A 671 40.81 -16.11 9.66
C VAL A 671 40.44 -16.19 8.17
N ALA A 672 40.59 -15.11 7.41
CA ALA A 672 40.31 -15.10 5.98
C ALA A 672 41.45 -15.71 5.14
N GLN A 673 42.70 -15.64 5.58
CA GLN A 673 43.91 -16.03 4.82
C GLN A 673 43.80 -17.39 4.10
N PRO A 674 43.28 -18.47 4.71
CA PRO A 674 43.19 -19.77 4.04
C PRO A 674 42.38 -19.74 2.74
N TYR A 675 41.40 -18.84 2.64
CA TYR A 675 40.48 -18.76 1.51
C TYR A 675 41.10 -18.13 0.26
N LEU A 676 42.26 -17.47 0.35
CA LEU A 676 43.03 -17.02 -0.83
C LEU A 676 43.33 -18.21 -1.76
N LYS A 677 43.75 -19.34 -1.17
CA LYS A 677 44.02 -20.59 -1.90
C LYS A 677 42.77 -21.18 -2.52
N THR A 678 41.63 -21.13 -1.82
CA THR A 678 40.34 -21.63 -2.31
C THR A 678 39.86 -20.86 -3.53
N ILE A 679 40.04 -19.54 -3.51
CA ILE A 679 39.66 -18.62 -4.59
C ILE A 679 40.66 -18.67 -5.76
N GLY A 680 41.93 -18.96 -5.47
CA GLY A 680 43.01 -19.03 -6.47
C GLY A 680 43.72 -17.69 -6.71
N ILE A 681 43.87 -16.87 -5.67
CA ILE A 681 44.54 -15.56 -5.69
C ILE A 681 45.71 -15.54 -4.71
N ALA A 682 46.71 -14.69 -4.95
CA ALA A 682 47.86 -14.54 -4.05
C ALA A 682 47.62 -13.48 -2.96
N SER A 683 46.75 -12.50 -3.22
CA SER A 683 46.44 -11.42 -2.29
C SER A 683 45.00 -10.90 -2.43
N TRP A 684 44.47 -10.29 -1.36
CA TRP A 684 43.14 -9.65 -1.40
C TRP A 684 43.07 -8.43 -2.33
N ASP A 685 44.19 -7.88 -2.79
CA ASP A 685 44.19 -6.81 -3.79
C ASP A 685 43.78 -7.29 -5.19
N GLU A 686 43.80 -8.60 -5.44
CA GLU A 686 43.36 -9.20 -6.70
C GLU A 686 41.85 -9.34 -6.79
N VAL A 687 41.11 -9.32 -5.67
CA VAL A 687 39.64 -9.37 -5.75
C VAL A 687 39.07 -8.06 -6.25
N ILE A 688 39.76 -6.93 -6.11
CA ILE A 688 39.25 -5.63 -6.50
C ILE A 688 39.47 -5.37 -7.99
N HIS A 689 38.42 -4.96 -8.69
CA HIS A 689 38.56 -4.51 -10.07
C HIS A 689 39.30 -3.17 -10.15
N LYS A 690 40.37 -3.12 -10.95
CA LYS A 690 41.22 -1.92 -11.14
C LYS A 690 40.97 -1.20 -12.47
N GLY A 691 40.17 -1.77 -13.37
CA GLY A 691 39.81 -1.16 -14.64
C GLY A 691 38.71 -0.10 -14.49
N GLY A 692 38.44 0.61 -15.59
CA GLY A 692 37.32 1.55 -15.63
C GLY A 692 35.97 0.83 -15.69
N ILE A 693 35.03 1.28 -14.85
CA ILE A 693 33.62 0.86 -14.86
C ILE A 693 32.83 1.94 -15.58
N ARG A 694 32.02 1.56 -16.57
CA ARG A 694 31.27 2.49 -17.42
C ARG A 694 30.00 1.89 -17.99
#